data_AF-A0A5C6CUL5-F1
#
_entry.id   AF-A0A5C6CUL5-F1
#
_cell.length_a   1.000
_cell.length_b   1.000
_cell.length_c   1.000
_cell.angle_alpha   90.00
_cell.angle_beta   90.00
_cell.angle_gamma   90.00
#
_symmetry.space_group_name_H-M   'P 1'
#
loop_
_entity.id
_entity.type
_entity.pdbx_description
1 polymer ?
#
loop_
_entity_poly.entity_id
_entity_poly.type
_entity_poly.pdbx_seq_one_letter_code
_entity_poly.pdbx_strand_id
1 'polypeptide(L)'
;MRRYVRCKIKAATRPSLHCLVKTFMASILQACTVLFFCQSISQATAQLIVTPVHDMVLDSNALVMPTSGSFGRILNGTTFQQEALITHGGYQYTAWYHNGSSDEDIFVSRRDLSGTTWETIDTGSGLENGDATASSDSRRWDGHNSISLGISGDGRIHLSFDQHVDELRYLTTDPGFATSASNIWNQAGFKPERDALNVNGAQIPKVTYPRFTNVGDDLVFTYRDRVSQDGDHYIATYNSQTGIWNAPHQFTDGRLGSYTDETDPVGQEPSLARNAYLNGFDIDTQGMMHITWTWREQATNANHDINYAYSDDAGVTWKNNAGVGLGSIISLNSPGIKIVDLNYQQALINQQGQVVDQEGRVHALMRHRRQEPGFEWQPGDATYDTVDAAYHHYYRDPVSGIWNVNRLPVDEPVGSRPKIGVDPNGNLLGIYRSGRNLIVAGAEKTINGFTDWQILYKDETDYEGDPLLDPVRLTEEGILSVFLQERATTSSETIPTGSPLHVLEFNISEHVETTYYLQASHPGGTSILSAELWFDAPTGGTSLADLNGYFPGNIFVVDGLNARTPSTSGTSVFAGTLVLQGTSPQLINHTGTNISISRMVVNSDTLFGQRVDGQQATIGELELNAELLIRQQLDPGGDAAFVFDEISGNGMLKFGLNTQDIDNHWGFDAADTDGDFTGSILLDKGILQFISSDLELPLATLQILNVDANSQISLVSDATFKAFQELNANNLGVVTLSVAPGTYTAADLNTLFGTTSRFTGSGTLTVLIPGDFDGDGDVDGADFLEWQRNDGTPAGLAAWQSNYGAPQLLAASAATVPEPSAILLIVFGTSLLVNRGYKNFTRETHLHETHL
;
A
#
# COMPACT_ATOMS: atom_id res chain seq x y z
N MET A 1 84.49 62.21 -13.44
CA MET A 1 84.28 62.42 -14.90
C MET A 1 82.87 61.97 -15.28
N ARG A 2 82.34 62.53 -16.36
CA ARG A 2 80.92 62.69 -16.72
C ARG A 2 80.11 61.40 -17.01
N ARG A 3 78.83 61.47 -16.62
CA ARG A 3 77.53 61.06 -17.25
C ARG A 3 77.42 59.76 -18.09
N TYR A 4 76.32 58.99 -17.90
CA TYR A 4 75.16 58.89 -18.82
C TYR A 4 74.03 57.95 -18.30
N VAL A 5 72.85 58.54 -18.06
CA VAL A 5 71.43 58.17 -18.35
C VAL A 5 70.93 56.69 -18.48
N ARG A 6 69.80 56.44 -17.78
CA ARG A 6 68.58 55.59 -18.03
C ARG A 6 68.47 54.12 -17.56
N CYS A 7 67.49 53.95 -16.64
CA CYS A 7 66.30 53.07 -16.67
C CYS A 7 66.43 51.54 -16.74
N LYS A 8 66.11 50.84 -15.63
CA LYS A 8 64.90 50.01 -15.42
C LYS A 8 65.05 49.13 -14.17
N ILE A 9 64.03 49.22 -13.31
CA ILE A 9 63.38 48.19 -12.46
C ILE A 9 64.29 47.08 -11.89
N LYS A 10 64.42 47.06 -10.55
CA LYS A 10 64.66 45.81 -9.79
C LYS A 10 64.23 45.90 -8.32
N ALA A 11 63.46 44.89 -7.93
CA ALA A 11 63.37 44.24 -6.62
C ALA A 11 62.98 45.08 -5.38
N ALA A 12 61.73 44.89 -4.94
CA ALA A 12 61.35 45.04 -3.54
C ALA A 12 61.03 43.65 -2.95
N THR A 13 61.54 43.46 -1.75
CA THR A 13 61.69 42.24 -0.95
C THR A 13 60.37 41.61 -0.50
N ARG A 14 60.31 40.26 -0.56
CA ARG A 14 59.24 39.40 -0.07
C ARG A 14 59.11 39.45 1.47
N PRO A 15 57.89 39.48 2.05
CA PRO A 15 57.67 39.08 3.43
C PRO A 15 57.74 37.55 3.56
N SER A 16 58.20 37.08 4.72
CA SER A 16 58.44 35.68 5.04
C SER A 16 57.18 34.79 4.95
N LEU A 17 57.36 33.61 4.33
CA LEU A 17 56.37 32.56 4.09
C LEU A 17 55.57 32.14 5.35
N HIS A 18 56.09 32.36 6.55
CA HIS A 18 55.45 32.01 7.81
C HIS A 18 54.23 32.86 8.19
N CYS A 19 54.14 34.10 7.71
CA CYS A 19 53.00 34.97 8.04
C CYS A 19 51.81 34.75 7.08
N LEU A 20 52.06 34.36 5.82
CA LEU A 20 51.00 34.08 4.86
C LEU A 20 50.30 32.74 5.13
N VAL A 21 51.04 31.74 5.64
CA VAL A 21 50.48 30.39 5.92
C VAL A 21 49.55 30.41 7.14
N LYS A 22 49.81 31.24 8.16
CA LYS A 22 48.93 31.31 9.34
C LYS A 22 47.59 32.02 9.06
N THR A 23 47.58 33.05 8.22
CA THR A 23 46.33 33.73 7.86
C THR A 23 45.53 32.92 6.84
N PHE A 24 46.19 32.20 5.93
CA PHE A 24 45.51 31.32 4.97
C PHE A 24 44.98 30.03 5.63
N MET A 25 45.69 29.47 6.61
CA MET A 25 45.18 28.30 7.37
C MET A 25 44.08 28.68 8.36
N ALA A 26 44.07 29.88 8.95
CA ALA A 26 42.96 30.31 9.81
C ALA A 26 41.66 30.53 9.00
N SER A 27 41.75 31.04 7.78
CA SER A 27 40.58 31.21 6.90
C SER A 27 40.10 29.89 6.29
N ILE A 28 40.98 28.94 6.01
CA ILE A 28 40.59 27.58 5.59
C ILE A 28 40.02 26.81 6.76
N LEU A 29 40.56 26.94 7.98
CA LEU A 29 39.99 26.27 9.15
C LEU A 29 38.62 26.86 9.51
N GLN A 30 38.41 28.17 9.38
CA GLN A 30 37.10 28.79 9.64
C GLN A 30 36.08 28.55 8.51
N ALA A 31 36.53 28.35 7.26
CA ALA A 31 35.68 27.87 6.17
C ALA A 31 35.38 26.36 6.28
N CYS A 32 36.33 25.55 6.78
CA CYS A 32 36.13 24.12 7.02
C CYS A 32 35.34 23.83 8.30
N THR A 33 35.29 24.75 9.28
CA THR A 33 34.44 24.57 10.48
C THR A 33 32.98 24.96 10.22
N VAL A 34 32.69 25.70 9.13
CA VAL A 34 31.32 25.98 8.65
C VAL A 34 30.84 24.91 7.65
N LEU A 35 31.74 24.06 7.13
CA LEU A 35 31.43 22.93 6.24
C LEU A 35 31.46 21.56 6.93
N PHE A 36 31.67 21.52 8.24
CA PHE A 36 31.55 20.32 9.08
C PHE A 36 30.50 20.54 10.19
N PHE A 37 29.31 21.02 9.82
CA PHE A 37 28.13 20.49 10.50
C PHE A 37 27.90 19.11 9.91
N CYS A 38 28.21 18.10 10.73
CA CYS A 38 27.82 16.73 10.51
C CYS A 38 26.31 16.74 10.25
N GLN A 39 25.91 16.76 8.98
CA GLN A 39 24.59 16.29 8.59
C GLN A 39 24.62 14.80 8.89
N SER A 40 24.28 14.44 10.12
CA SER A 40 23.64 13.15 10.36
C SER A 40 22.30 13.22 9.65
N ILE A 41 22.33 13.01 8.32
CA ILE A 41 21.17 12.63 7.54
C ILE A 41 20.81 11.27 8.12
N SER A 42 19.88 11.24 9.08
CA SER A 42 19.14 10.01 9.32
C SER A 42 18.37 9.79 8.03
N GLN A 43 18.82 8.84 7.21
CA GLN A 43 18.01 8.32 6.12
C GLN A 43 16.76 7.76 6.78
N ALA A 44 15.64 8.46 6.63
CA ALA A 44 14.37 7.80 6.80
C ALA A 44 14.29 6.77 5.66
N THR A 45 14.20 5.51 6.02
CA THR A 45 13.93 4.44 5.07
C THR A 45 12.51 4.65 4.60
N ALA A 46 12.31 4.91 3.31
CA ALA A 46 10.99 4.65 2.78
C ALA A 46 10.75 3.14 2.96
N GLN A 47 9.50 2.76 3.23
CA GLN A 47 9.15 1.36 3.38
C GLN A 47 8.28 1.00 2.18
N LEU A 48 8.79 0.16 1.27
CA LEU A 48 7.94 -0.41 0.22
C LEU A 48 6.71 -1.05 0.87
N ILE A 49 5.54 -0.79 0.29
CA ILE A 49 4.28 -1.44 0.64
C ILE A 49 3.80 -2.17 -0.60
N VAL A 50 3.46 -3.45 -0.42
CA VAL A 50 2.85 -4.31 -1.43
C VAL A 50 1.40 -4.54 -1.01
N THR A 51 0.44 -4.10 -1.82
CA THR A 51 -1.00 -4.24 -1.52
C THR A 51 -1.65 -5.12 -2.56
N PRO A 52 -2.35 -6.20 -2.17
CA PRO A 52 -3.12 -7.04 -3.09
C PRO A 52 -4.19 -6.22 -3.82
N VAL A 53 -4.37 -6.49 -5.12
CA VAL A 53 -5.32 -5.81 -6.00
C VAL A 53 -6.33 -6.79 -6.55
N HIS A 54 -5.83 -7.86 -7.19
CA HIS A 54 -6.66 -8.86 -7.84
C HIS A 54 -6.13 -10.26 -7.56
N ASP A 55 -7.06 -11.19 -7.37
CA ASP A 55 -6.81 -12.63 -7.38
C ASP A 55 -7.66 -13.23 -8.50
N MET A 56 -7.00 -13.67 -9.57
CA MET A 56 -7.65 -14.21 -10.76
C MET A 56 -7.37 -15.71 -10.88
N VAL A 57 -8.42 -16.52 -10.78
CA VAL A 57 -8.35 -17.95 -11.07
C VAL A 57 -8.37 -18.15 -12.59
N LEU A 58 -7.24 -18.58 -13.16
CA LEU A 58 -7.09 -18.93 -14.57
C LEU A 58 -7.85 -20.22 -14.92
N ASP A 59 -7.74 -21.21 -14.04
CA ASP A 59 -8.27 -22.54 -14.23
C ASP A 59 -8.45 -23.21 -12.87
N SER A 60 -9.66 -23.71 -12.59
CA SER A 60 -9.96 -24.44 -11.36
C SER A 60 -9.42 -25.88 -11.35
N ASN A 61 -8.96 -26.38 -12.50
CA ASN A 61 -8.53 -27.75 -12.72
C ASN A 61 -7.20 -27.79 -13.50
N ALA A 62 -6.27 -26.89 -13.15
CA ALA A 62 -4.91 -26.93 -13.69
C ALA A 62 -4.18 -28.19 -13.20
N LEU A 63 -3.34 -28.79 -14.04
CA LEU A 63 -2.70 -30.08 -13.78
C LEU A 63 -1.90 -30.11 -12.47
N VAL A 64 -2.20 -31.13 -11.67
CA VAL A 64 -1.38 -31.58 -10.56
C VAL A 64 -1.11 -33.07 -10.76
N MET A 65 0.15 -33.41 -10.96
CA MET A 65 0.56 -34.79 -11.22
C MET A 65 0.34 -35.69 -9.99
N PRO A 66 0.28 -37.02 -10.19
CA PRO A 66 0.20 -37.98 -9.11
C PRO A 66 1.40 -37.91 -8.17
N THR A 67 1.27 -38.46 -6.97
CA THR A 67 2.37 -38.49 -5.99
C THR A 67 3.50 -39.46 -6.38
N SER A 68 3.31 -40.34 -7.37
CA SER A 68 4.40 -41.13 -7.97
C SER A 68 5.26 -40.34 -8.96
N GLY A 69 4.88 -39.08 -9.25
CA GLY A 69 5.63 -38.23 -10.16
C GLY A 69 7.07 -38.00 -9.73
N SER A 70 7.95 -37.99 -10.73
CA SER A 70 9.38 -37.79 -10.52
C SER A 70 9.70 -36.31 -10.48
N PHE A 71 10.64 -35.93 -9.59
CA PHE A 71 11.19 -34.57 -9.50
C PHE A 71 10.21 -33.46 -9.07
N GLY A 72 8.98 -33.80 -8.70
CA GLY A 72 7.95 -32.88 -8.26
C GLY A 72 6.62 -33.23 -8.93
N ARG A 73 5.51 -32.75 -8.36
CA ARG A 73 4.16 -33.02 -8.90
C ARG A 73 3.46 -31.81 -9.52
N ILE A 74 4.09 -30.64 -9.48
CA ILE A 74 3.56 -29.39 -10.03
C ILE A 74 4.42 -29.02 -11.22
N LEU A 75 3.80 -28.86 -12.38
CA LEU A 75 4.44 -28.34 -13.61
C LEU A 75 4.18 -26.84 -13.80
N ASN A 76 2.95 -26.41 -13.48
CA ASN A 76 2.53 -25.01 -13.55
C ASN A 76 3.05 -24.27 -12.31
N GLY A 77 4.09 -23.46 -12.48
CA GLY A 77 4.81 -22.84 -11.37
C GLY A 77 6.01 -23.67 -10.95
N THR A 78 6.83 -24.11 -11.91
CA THR A 78 8.19 -24.59 -11.64
C THR A 78 9.17 -23.46 -11.96
N THR A 79 10.25 -23.29 -11.18
CA THR A 79 11.23 -22.21 -11.42
C THR A 79 11.78 -22.14 -12.85
N PHE A 80 11.74 -23.25 -13.59
CA PHE A 80 12.27 -23.38 -14.95
C PHE A 80 11.17 -23.37 -16.04
N GLN A 81 9.92 -23.05 -15.68
CA GLN A 81 8.90 -22.55 -16.61
C GLN A 81 9.24 -21.09 -16.95
N GLN A 82 9.71 -20.82 -18.18
CA GLN A 82 10.34 -19.53 -18.53
C GLN A 82 9.87 -18.99 -19.90
N GLU A 83 9.03 -17.97 -19.97
CA GLU A 83 8.25 -17.39 -18.87
C GLU A 83 6.90 -18.10 -18.69
N ALA A 84 6.32 -18.00 -17.49
CA ALA A 84 4.95 -18.46 -17.24
C ALA A 84 3.89 -17.37 -17.44
N LEU A 85 4.30 -16.10 -17.33
CA LEU A 85 3.43 -14.93 -17.42
C LEU A 85 4.21 -13.80 -18.12
N ILE A 86 3.64 -13.23 -19.19
CA ILE A 86 4.28 -12.16 -19.97
C ILE A 86 3.25 -11.09 -20.33
N THR A 87 3.58 -9.83 -20.10
CA THR A 87 2.83 -8.70 -20.66
C THR A 87 3.42 -8.27 -22.00
N HIS A 88 2.55 -8.05 -23.00
CA HIS A 88 2.93 -7.59 -24.33
C HIS A 88 1.78 -6.84 -24.99
N GLY A 89 2.04 -5.62 -25.48
CA GLY A 89 1.09 -4.89 -26.33
C GLY A 89 -0.29 -4.60 -25.71
N GLY A 90 -0.35 -4.33 -24.40
CA GLY A 90 -1.60 -4.03 -23.68
C GLY A 90 -2.40 -5.27 -23.25
N TYR A 91 -1.83 -6.46 -23.42
CA TYR A 91 -2.40 -7.72 -22.94
C TYR A 91 -1.39 -8.45 -22.05
N GLN A 92 -1.90 -9.26 -21.13
CA GLN A 92 -1.10 -10.24 -20.38
C GLN A 92 -1.40 -11.65 -20.88
N TYR A 93 -0.38 -12.49 -20.99
CA TYR A 93 -0.45 -13.84 -21.55
C TYR A 93 0.15 -14.87 -20.60
N THR A 94 -0.42 -16.07 -20.60
CA THR A 94 0.08 -17.20 -19.82
C THR A 94 -0.23 -18.52 -20.52
N ALA A 95 0.53 -19.57 -20.19
CA ALA A 95 0.31 -20.92 -20.67
C ALA A 95 0.52 -21.94 -19.55
N TRP A 96 -0.32 -22.96 -19.50
CA TRP A 96 -0.29 -24.01 -18.46
C TRP A 96 -0.85 -25.33 -18.99
N TYR A 97 -0.57 -26.41 -18.27
CA TYR A 97 -1.22 -27.70 -18.47
C TYR A 97 -2.54 -27.78 -17.70
N HIS A 98 -3.62 -28.07 -18.40
CA HIS A 98 -4.93 -28.39 -17.85
C HIS A 98 -5.02 -29.89 -17.53
N ASN A 99 -5.71 -30.26 -16.44
CA ASN A 99 -5.99 -31.66 -16.13
C ASN A 99 -7.21 -32.15 -16.93
N GLY A 100 -7.04 -32.40 -18.23
CA GLY A 100 -8.10 -32.84 -19.11
C GLY A 100 -8.60 -34.26 -18.80
N SER A 101 -9.79 -34.59 -19.30
CA SER A 101 -10.41 -35.91 -19.01
C SER A 101 -9.77 -37.08 -19.76
N SER A 102 -8.96 -36.80 -20.78
CA SER A 102 -8.33 -37.80 -21.65
C SER A 102 -6.85 -37.53 -21.95
N ASP A 103 -6.39 -36.30 -21.70
CA ASP A 103 -5.02 -35.84 -21.95
C ASP A 103 -4.74 -34.61 -21.05
N GLU A 104 -3.47 -34.27 -20.87
CA GLU A 104 -3.02 -33.07 -20.18
C GLU A 104 -2.81 -31.92 -21.19
N ASP A 105 -3.92 -31.27 -21.55
CA ASP A 105 -3.98 -30.25 -22.61
C ASP A 105 -3.19 -28.98 -22.27
N ILE A 106 -2.52 -28.39 -23.26
CA ILE A 106 -1.85 -27.09 -23.12
C ILE A 106 -2.85 -25.98 -23.42
N PHE A 107 -3.13 -25.18 -22.40
CA PHE A 107 -3.95 -23.98 -22.52
C PHE A 107 -3.06 -22.75 -22.66
N VAL A 108 -3.46 -21.83 -23.54
CA VAL A 108 -2.90 -20.48 -23.66
C VAL A 108 -4.01 -19.50 -23.41
N SER A 109 -3.76 -18.51 -22.56
CA SER A 109 -4.74 -17.49 -22.23
C SER A 109 -4.16 -16.11 -22.35
N ARG A 110 -5.04 -15.14 -22.64
CA ARG A 110 -4.71 -13.72 -22.60
C ARG A 110 -5.79 -12.94 -21.87
N ARG A 111 -5.45 -11.77 -21.35
CA ARG A 111 -6.43 -10.77 -20.93
C ARG A 111 -6.01 -9.38 -21.36
N ASP A 112 -7.00 -8.54 -21.62
CA ASP A 112 -6.81 -7.10 -21.77
C ASP A 112 -6.46 -6.50 -20.39
N LEU A 113 -5.41 -5.69 -20.31
CA LEU A 113 -4.96 -5.10 -19.03
C LEU A 113 -5.97 -4.13 -18.41
N SER A 114 -6.95 -3.65 -19.18
CA SER A 114 -8.07 -2.85 -18.65
C SER A 114 -9.08 -3.67 -17.85
N GLY A 115 -8.96 -5.00 -17.81
CA GLY A 115 -9.82 -5.88 -17.06
C GLY A 115 -9.12 -7.12 -16.49
N THR A 116 -9.93 -8.00 -15.91
CA THR A 116 -9.48 -9.22 -15.21
C THR A 116 -10.02 -10.50 -15.84
N THR A 117 -10.68 -10.39 -17.00
CA THR A 117 -11.28 -11.54 -17.71
C THR A 117 -10.27 -12.14 -18.68
N TRP A 118 -10.02 -13.44 -18.51
CA TRP A 118 -9.10 -14.22 -19.32
C TRP A 118 -9.84 -14.93 -20.46
N GLU A 119 -9.30 -14.82 -21.67
CA GLU A 119 -9.74 -15.54 -22.87
C GLU A 119 -8.80 -16.74 -23.07
N THR A 120 -9.29 -17.96 -22.88
CA THR A 120 -8.47 -19.18 -22.91
C THR A 120 -8.71 -20.00 -24.18
N ILE A 121 -7.63 -20.50 -24.77
CA ILE A 121 -7.61 -21.41 -25.90
C ILE A 121 -6.96 -22.72 -25.47
N ASP A 122 -7.64 -23.83 -25.76
CA ASP A 122 -7.00 -25.13 -25.88
C ASP A 122 -6.21 -25.18 -27.22
N THR A 123 -4.90 -25.37 -27.12
CA THR A 123 -4.02 -25.41 -28.30
C THR A 123 -4.21 -26.67 -29.14
N GLY A 124 -4.75 -27.75 -28.56
CA GLY A 124 -4.80 -29.09 -29.14
C GLY A 124 -3.49 -29.86 -29.09
N SER A 125 -2.49 -29.36 -28.37
CA SER A 125 -1.27 -30.07 -27.98
C SER A 125 -1.34 -30.38 -26.48
N GLY A 126 -0.69 -31.45 -26.04
CA GLY A 126 -0.71 -31.90 -24.64
C GLY A 126 0.65 -32.40 -24.14
N LEU A 127 0.70 -32.85 -22.89
CA LEU A 127 1.87 -33.51 -22.29
C LEU A 127 1.99 -34.96 -22.80
N GLU A 128 3.06 -35.31 -23.52
CA GLU A 128 3.22 -36.65 -24.13
C GLU A 128 4.46 -37.40 -23.62
N ASN A 129 5.57 -36.69 -23.40
CA ASN A 129 6.83 -37.25 -22.97
C ASN A 129 6.92 -37.41 -21.44
N GLY A 130 6.11 -36.65 -20.70
CA GLY A 130 6.12 -36.55 -19.24
C GLY A 130 4.85 -37.02 -18.55
N ASP A 131 3.90 -37.64 -19.26
CA ASP A 131 2.60 -38.08 -18.74
C ASP A 131 2.60 -39.54 -18.24
N ALA A 132 1.42 -40.16 -18.13
CA ALA A 132 1.28 -41.58 -17.82
C ALA A 132 1.87 -42.52 -18.90
N THR A 133 1.92 -42.07 -20.16
CA THR A 133 2.31 -42.87 -21.33
C THR A 133 3.79 -42.75 -21.67
N ALA A 134 4.54 -41.91 -20.95
CA ALA A 134 5.98 -41.74 -21.08
C ALA A 134 6.75 -43.06 -21.26
N SER A 135 7.79 -43.01 -22.10
CA SER A 135 8.54 -44.19 -22.59
C SER A 135 9.29 -45.00 -21.52
N SER A 136 9.41 -44.48 -20.29
CA SER A 136 10.04 -45.17 -19.17
C SER A 136 9.45 -44.75 -17.82
N ASP A 137 9.51 -45.63 -16.83
CA ASP A 137 8.93 -45.37 -15.49
C ASP A 137 9.53 -44.13 -14.81
N SER A 138 10.84 -43.88 -14.98
CA SER A 138 11.51 -42.70 -14.41
C SER A 138 11.13 -41.37 -15.07
N ARG A 139 10.38 -41.44 -16.18
CA ARG A 139 9.93 -40.29 -16.97
C ARG A 139 8.42 -40.11 -16.94
N ARG A 140 7.69 -41.02 -16.30
CA ARG A 140 6.27 -40.82 -16.06
C ARG A 140 6.09 -39.71 -15.05
N TRP A 141 5.18 -38.79 -15.34
CA TRP A 141 4.85 -37.67 -14.47
C TRP A 141 6.12 -36.90 -14.08
N ASP A 142 6.88 -36.47 -15.09
CA ASP A 142 8.19 -35.84 -14.94
C ASP A 142 8.07 -34.32 -14.76
N GLY A 143 8.46 -33.82 -13.58
CA GLY A 143 8.42 -32.40 -13.24
C GLY A 143 9.32 -31.48 -14.08
N HIS A 144 10.15 -32.02 -14.98
CA HIS A 144 10.99 -31.23 -15.89
C HIS A 144 10.24 -30.69 -17.12
N ASN A 145 9.09 -31.26 -17.43
CA ASN A 145 8.40 -31.10 -18.70
C ASN A 145 7.54 -29.82 -18.77
N SER A 146 8.05 -28.71 -18.25
CA SER A 146 7.36 -27.41 -18.18
C SER A 146 7.18 -26.74 -19.54
N ILE A 147 6.25 -25.78 -19.63
CA ILE A 147 6.04 -24.93 -20.81
C ILE A 147 6.93 -23.68 -20.74
N SER A 148 7.47 -23.24 -21.87
CA SER A 148 8.15 -21.95 -22.00
C SER A 148 7.42 -21.11 -23.03
N LEU A 149 6.98 -19.91 -22.62
CA LEU A 149 6.26 -18.95 -23.45
C LEU A 149 7.20 -17.82 -23.87
N GLY A 150 7.07 -17.38 -25.12
CA GLY A 150 7.70 -16.17 -25.63
C GLY A 150 6.78 -15.45 -26.62
N ILE A 151 6.86 -14.12 -26.66
CA ILE A 151 6.13 -13.29 -27.63
C ILE A 151 7.12 -12.39 -28.35
N SER A 152 7.19 -12.51 -29.67
CA SER A 152 8.06 -11.71 -30.52
C SER A 152 7.38 -10.40 -30.95
N GLY A 153 8.17 -9.41 -31.36
CA GLY A 153 7.69 -8.10 -31.79
C GLY A 153 6.83 -8.11 -33.05
N ASP A 154 6.88 -9.18 -33.87
CA ASP A 154 5.89 -9.39 -34.95
C ASP A 154 4.56 -9.97 -34.44
N GLY A 155 4.39 -10.08 -33.11
CA GLY A 155 3.17 -10.50 -32.44
C GLY A 155 2.90 -11.99 -32.52
N ARG A 156 3.91 -12.84 -32.73
CA ARG A 156 3.74 -14.30 -32.65
C ARG A 156 3.87 -14.78 -31.22
N ILE A 157 3.10 -15.80 -30.89
CA ILE A 157 3.29 -16.60 -29.68
C ILE A 157 4.23 -17.76 -30.04
N HIS A 158 5.17 -18.07 -29.15
CA HIS A 158 6.14 -19.14 -29.24
C HIS A 158 6.03 -20.01 -27.98
N LEU A 159 5.84 -21.32 -28.16
CA LEU A 159 5.84 -22.30 -27.06
C LEU A 159 6.87 -23.40 -27.31
N SER A 160 7.63 -23.75 -26.29
CA SER A 160 8.43 -24.99 -26.23
C SER A 160 8.12 -25.69 -24.92
N PHE A 161 7.84 -26.99 -24.95
CA PHE A 161 7.22 -27.67 -23.83
C PHE A 161 7.53 -29.16 -23.82
N ASP A 162 7.24 -29.83 -22.70
CA ASP A 162 7.24 -31.30 -22.58
C ASP A 162 8.59 -31.99 -22.93
N GLN A 163 9.67 -31.52 -22.31
CA GLN A 163 11.04 -31.88 -22.69
C GLN A 163 11.98 -32.15 -21.52
N HIS A 164 12.46 -33.39 -21.45
CA HIS A 164 13.58 -33.81 -20.61
C HIS A 164 14.52 -34.74 -21.40
N VAL A 165 15.40 -34.11 -22.18
CA VAL A 165 16.33 -34.75 -23.14
C VAL A 165 15.57 -35.35 -24.33
N ASP A 166 14.59 -34.60 -24.82
CA ASP A 166 13.69 -34.99 -25.90
C ASP A 166 13.88 -34.16 -27.15
N GLU A 167 13.32 -34.63 -28.26
CA GLU A 167 13.21 -33.82 -29.46
C GLU A 167 12.45 -32.52 -29.18
N LEU A 168 12.75 -31.47 -29.96
CA LEU A 168 12.05 -30.20 -29.84
C LEU A 168 10.54 -30.43 -30.03
N ARG A 169 9.72 -29.89 -29.15
CA ARG A 169 8.27 -29.73 -29.35
C ARG A 169 8.00 -28.25 -29.37
N TYR A 170 7.72 -27.71 -30.55
CA TYR A 170 7.62 -26.28 -30.77
C TYR A 170 6.34 -25.89 -31.49
N LEU A 171 5.55 -25.03 -30.84
CA LEU A 171 4.30 -24.48 -31.36
C LEU A 171 4.46 -22.97 -31.55
N THR A 172 3.87 -22.44 -32.63
CA THR A 172 3.89 -20.99 -32.89
C THR A 172 2.65 -20.55 -33.67
N THR A 173 2.38 -19.26 -33.69
CA THR A 173 1.24 -18.66 -34.39
C THR A 173 1.66 -17.86 -35.62
N ASP A 174 0.70 -17.37 -36.40
CA ASP A 174 0.95 -16.33 -37.41
C ASP A 174 1.34 -14.97 -36.77
N PRO A 175 2.00 -14.06 -37.52
CA PRO A 175 2.28 -12.70 -37.06
C PRO A 175 0.99 -11.97 -36.69
N GLY A 176 1.07 -11.09 -35.69
CA GLY A 176 -0.05 -10.28 -35.20
C GLY A 176 -1.09 -11.08 -34.41
N PHE A 177 -0.85 -12.35 -34.11
CA PHE A 177 -1.79 -13.16 -33.32
C PHE A 177 -1.95 -12.62 -31.90
N ALA A 178 -0.84 -12.26 -31.24
CA ALA A 178 -0.87 -11.62 -29.93
C ALA A 178 -1.46 -10.20 -30.01
N THR A 179 -1.05 -9.40 -31.00
CA THR A 179 -1.24 -7.93 -30.97
C THR A 179 -2.45 -7.39 -31.73
N SER A 180 -3.14 -8.18 -32.56
CA SER A 180 -4.27 -7.66 -33.33
C SER A 180 -5.63 -7.91 -32.65
N ALA A 181 -6.42 -6.84 -32.55
CA ALA A 181 -7.83 -6.91 -32.12
C ALA A 181 -8.75 -7.60 -33.14
N SER A 182 -8.27 -7.84 -34.37
CA SER A 182 -9.05 -8.44 -35.46
C SER A 182 -8.94 -9.97 -35.55
N ASN A 183 -7.98 -10.58 -34.86
CA ASN A 183 -7.78 -12.03 -34.92
C ASN A 183 -8.77 -12.74 -33.99
N ILE A 184 -9.41 -13.78 -34.52
CA ILE A 184 -10.26 -14.66 -33.74
C ILE A 184 -9.32 -15.43 -32.79
N TRP A 185 -9.40 -15.14 -31.49
CA TRP A 185 -8.65 -15.83 -30.45
C TRP A 185 -9.19 -17.25 -30.29
N ASN A 186 -8.63 -18.19 -31.08
CA ASN A 186 -9.01 -19.58 -31.10
C ASN A 186 -7.85 -20.48 -31.53
N GLN A 187 -8.06 -21.80 -31.40
CA GLN A 187 -7.10 -22.85 -31.72
C GLN A 187 -6.51 -22.77 -33.14
N ALA A 188 -7.30 -22.33 -34.13
CA ALA A 188 -6.87 -22.30 -35.53
C ALA A 188 -5.74 -21.28 -35.82
N GLY A 189 -5.41 -20.42 -34.84
CA GLY A 189 -4.26 -19.52 -34.90
C GLY A 189 -2.90 -20.21 -34.74
N PHE A 190 -2.88 -21.42 -34.16
CA PHE A 190 -1.65 -22.18 -33.98
C PHE A 190 -1.29 -22.98 -35.23
N LYS A 191 0.01 -22.97 -35.57
CA LYS A 191 0.58 -23.86 -36.59
C LYS A 191 0.72 -25.26 -36.03
N PRO A 192 0.78 -26.31 -36.88
CA PRO A 192 1.15 -27.64 -36.43
C PRO A 192 2.47 -27.63 -35.64
N GLU A 193 2.53 -28.44 -34.60
CA GLU A 193 3.74 -28.67 -33.81
C GLU A 193 4.90 -29.14 -34.70
N ARG A 194 6.12 -28.74 -34.35
CA ARG A 194 7.35 -29.08 -35.08
C ARG A 194 8.51 -29.41 -34.14
N ASP A 195 9.44 -30.17 -34.69
CA ASP A 195 10.74 -30.56 -34.13
C ASP A 195 11.90 -29.62 -34.52
N ALA A 196 11.58 -28.51 -35.17
CA ALA A 196 12.51 -27.52 -35.66
C ALA A 196 11.97 -26.10 -35.45
N LEU A 197 12.86 -25.15 -35.19
CA LEU A 197 12.51 -23.74 -35.00
C LEU A 197 11.90 -23.11 -36.28
N ASN A 198 12.40 -23.50 -37.45
CA ASN A 198 11.95 -23.00 -38.75
C ASN A 198 11.16 -24.05 -39.52
N VAL A 199 10.26 -23.62 -40.41
CA VAL A 199 9.59 -24.52 -41.34
C VAL A 199 10.65 -25.13 -42.26
N ASN A 200 10.70 -26.46 -42.37
CA ASN A 200 11.75 -27.20 -43.08
C ASN A 200 13.17 -26.96 -42.52
N GLY A 201 13.29 -26.54 -41.25
CA GLY A 201 14.56 -26.41 -40.55
C GLY A 201 15.15 -27.77 -40.16
N ALA A 202 16.35 -27.74 -39.57
CA ALA A 202 16.96 -28.92 -38.98
C ALA A 202 16.26 -29.30 -37.67
N GLN A 203 16.05 -30.60 -37.47
CA GLN A 203 15.52 -31.13 -36.21
C GLN A 203 16.48 -30.85 -35.05
N ILE A 204 15.93 -30.55 -33.88
CA ILE A 204 16.68 -30.37 -32.63
C ILE A 204 16.37 -31.57 -31.73
N PRO A 205 17.28 -32.55 -31.58
CA PRO A 205 16.94 -33.88 -31.07
C PRO A 205 16.89 -33.98 -29.54
N LYS A 206 17.38 -32.97 -28.81
CA LYS A 206 17.60 -33.04 -27.36
C LYS A 206 17.47 -31.65 -26.73
N VAL A 207 16.39 -31.46 -26.01
CA VAL A 207 16.01 -30.22 -25.34
C VAL A 207 15.68 -30.52 -23.87
N THR A 208 16.10 -29.64 -22.97
CA THR A 208 15.62 -29.54 -21.59
C THR A 208 15.72 -28.07 -21.20
N TYR A 209 14.75 -27.59 -20.40
CA TYR A 209 14.68 -26.20 -19.96
C TYR A 209 14.75 -25.19 -21.11
N PRO A 210 13.80 -25.24 -22.08
CA PRO A 210 13.68 -24.16 -23.04
C PRO A 210 13.48 -22.81 -22.34
N ARG A 211 13.84 -21.72 -23.00
CA ARG A 211 13.60 -20.35 -22.55
C ARG A 211 13.51 -19.43 -23.75
N PHE A 212 12.54 -18.52 -23.72
CA PHE A 212 12.49 -17.39 -24.62
C PHE A 212 12.82 -16.10 -23.87
N THR A 213 13.61 -15.22 -24.48
CA THR A 213 13.94 -13.91 -23.92
C THR A 213 13.88 -12.84 -25.01
N ASN A 214 13.22 -11.72 -24.76
CA ASN A 214 13.16 -10.60 -25.70
C ASN A 214 14.48 -9.84 -25.78
N VAL A 215 14.93 -9.57 -27.00
CA VAL A 215 16.05 -8.65 -27.32
C VAL A 215 15.50 -7.57 -28.24
N GLY A 216 15.00 -6.48 -27.65
CA GLY A 216 14.14 -5.55 -28.40
C GLY A 216 12.90 -6.28 -28.95
N ASP A 217 12.61 -6.09 -30.24
CA ASP A 217 11.50 -6.78 -30.92
C ASP A 217 11.81 -8.25 -31.28
N ASP A 218 13.06 -8.67 -31.18
CA ASP A 218 13.52 -10.01 -31.51
C ASP A 218 13.42 -10.96 -30.30
N LEU A 219 13.64 -12.26 -30.51
CA LEU A 219 13.71 -13.26 -29.43
C LEU A 219 15.03 -14.00 -29.44
N VAL A 220 15.45 -14.45 -28.27
CA VAL A 220 16.47 -15.48 -28.08
C VAL A 220 15.78 -16.73 -27.58
N PHE A 221 16.21 -17.88 -28.08
CA PHE A 221 15.83 -19.19 -27.58
C PHE A 221 17.06 -19.89 -27.02
N THR A 222 17.03 -20.26 -25.74
CA THR A 222 18.08 -21.08 -25.13
C THR A 222 17.53 -22.40 -24.64
N TYR A 223 18.35 -23.44 -24.68
CA TYR A 223 18.02 -24.74 -24.11
C TYR A 223 19.27 -25.49 -23.72
N ARG A 224 19.12 -26.50 -22.85
CA ARG A 224 20.17 -27.45 -22.52
C ARG A 224 20.05 -28.70 -23.36
N ASP A 225 21.11 -29.03 -24.09
CA ASP A 225 21.28 -30.34 -24.73
C ASP A 225 21.86 -31.34 -23.72
N ARG A 226 21.54 -32.63 -23.93
CA ARG A 226 21.99 -33.80 -23.16
C ARG A 226 21.51 -33.83 -21.70
N VAL A 227 22.19 -34.64 -20.89
CA VAL A 227 21.77 -35.03 -19.53
C VAL A 227 22.35 -34.12 -18.46
N SER A 228 21.83 -34.26 -17.24
CA SER A 228 22.18 -33.44 -16.07
C SER A 228 23.58 -33.66 -15.48
N GLN A 229 24.41 -34.50 -16.13
CA GLN A 229 25.81 -34.83 -15.79
C GLN A 229 26.81 -34.48 -16.92
N ASP A 230 26.31 -34.04 -18.08
CA ASP A 230 27.08 -33.71 -19.28
C ASP A 230 26.20 -32.89 -20.22
N GLY A 231 25.75 -31.72 -19.78
CA GLY A 231 24.82 -30.90 -20.56
C GLY A 231 25.37 -29.52 -20.87
N ASP A 232 25.17 -29.13 -22.12
CA ASP A 232 25.70 -27.93 -22.74
C ASP A 232 24.54 -27.06 -23.21
N HIS A 233 24.62 -25.75 -23.01
CA HIS A 233 23.60 -24.81 -23.47
C HIS A 233 23.83 -24.37 -24.92
N TYR A 234 22.72 -24.28 -25.64
CA TYR A 234 22.62 -23.78 -27.00
C TYR A 234 21.76 -22.52 -27.03
N ILE A 235 22.02 -21.67 -28.01
CA ILE A 235 21.32 -20.41 -28.23
C ILE A 235 20.96 -20.25 -29.70
N ALA A 236 19.77 -19.71 -29.96
CA ALA A 236 19.32 -19.24 -31.27
C ALA A 236 18.67 -17.85 -31.14
N THR A 237 18.72 -17.05 -32.20
CA THR A 237 18.11 -15.72 -32.29
C THR A 237 17.03 -15.72 -33.36
N TYR A 238 15.91 -15.07 -33.09
CA TYR A 238 14.78 -14.89 -33.97
C TYR A 238 14.74 -13.46 -34.46
N ASN A 239 14.64 -13.29 -35.77
CA ASN A 239 14.48 -11.98 -36.37
C ASN A 239 13.00 -11.72 -36.69
N SER A 240 12.37 -10.83 -35.94
CA SER A 240 10.96 -10.44 -36.04
C SER A 240 10.59 -9.86 -37.42
N GLN A 241 11.52 -9.20 -38.10
CA GLN A 241 11.28 -8.62 -39.43
C GLN A 241 11.13 -9.70 -40.51
N THR A 242 11.81 -10.84 -40.35
CA THR A 242 11.80 -11.95 -41.32
C THR A 242 10.98 -13.14 -40.88
N GLY A 243 10.71 -13.27 -39.58
CA GLY A 243 10.03 -14.41 -38.98
C GLY A 243 10.88 -15.68 -38.94
N ILE A 244 12.21 -15.56 -38.90
CA ILE A 244 13.15 -16.68 -39.05
C ILE A 244 14.10 -16.74 -37.87
N TRP A 245 14.29 -17.96 -37.34
CA TRP A 245 15.35 -18.28 -36.38
C TRP A 245 16.68 -18.55 -37.10
N ASN A 246 17.80 -18.11 -36.53
CA ASN A 246 19.11 -18.62 -36.95
C ASN A 246 19.29 -20.09 -36.55
N ALA A 247 20.36 -20.72 -37.04
CA ALA A 247 20.72 -22.06 -36.57
C ALA A 247 21.23 -21.98 -35.11
N PRO A 248 20.77 -22.86 -34.20
CA PRO A 248 21.30 -22.89 -32.85
C PRO A 248 22.79 -23.19 -32.81
N HIS A 249 23.52 -22.55 -31.90
CA HIS A 249 24.93 -22.86 -31.62
C HIS A 249 25.18 -23.02 -30.12
N GLN A 250 26.13 -23.87 -29.79
CA GLN A 250 26.56 -24.11 -28.40
C GLN A 250 27.29 -22.88 -27.85
N PHE A 251 27.06 -22.55 -26.57
CA PHE A 251 27.79 -21.47 -25.89
C PHE A 251 28.37 -21.83 -24.52
N THR A 252 28.10 -23.03 -24.01
CA THR A 252 28.81 -23.59 -22.83
C THR A 252 29.34 -24.98 -23.14
N ASP A 253 30.51 -25.34 -22.61
CA ASP A 253 31.03 -26.71 -22.65
C ASP A 253 31.45 -27.17 -21.24
N GLY A 254 30.60 -28.00 -20.63
CA GLY A 254 30.81 -28.53 -19.29
C GLY A 254 31.93 -29.58 -19.20
N ARG A 255 32.40 -30.14 -20.30
CA ARG A 255 33.46 -31.17 -20.31
C ARG A 255 34.87 -30.59 -20.40
N LEU A 256 34.99 -29.30 -20.68
CA LEU A 256 36.27 -28.61 -20.73
C LEU A 256 36.67 -28.13 -19.34
N GLY A 257 37.71 -28.76 -18.80
CA GLY A 257 38.27 -28.45 -17.47
C GLY A 257 38.11 -29.61 -16.49
N SER A 258 38.88 -29.54 -15.42
CA SER A 258 38.97 -30.56 -14.38
C SER A 258 38.70 -29.90 -13.03
N TYR A 259 37.75 -30.42 -12.27
CA TYR A 259 37.36 -29.88 -10.96
C TYR A 259 37.75 -30.87 -9.86
N THR A 260 38.38 -30.36 -8.82
CA THR A 260 38.62 -31.07 -7.56
C THR A 260 38.16 -30.15 -6.46
N ASP A 261 37.32 -30.66 -5.58
CA ASP A 261 36.94 -29.92 -4.39
C ASP A 261 38.05 -30.00 -3.34
N GLU A 262 38.33 -28.92 -2.63
CA GLU A 262 39.31 -28.95 -1.55
C GLU A 262 38.89 -29.86 -0.38
N THR A 263 37.60 -30.16 -0.29
CA THR A 263 37.02 -31.04 0.72
C THR A 263 36.88 -32.48 0.25
N ASP A 264 37.22 -32.77 -1.02
CA ASP A 264 37.27 -34.14 -1.51
C ASP A 264 38.34 -34.95 -0.76
N PRO A 265 38.05 -36.24 -0.44
CA PRO A 265 39.04 -37.17 0.08
C PRO A 265 40.36 -37.16 -0.72
N VAL A 266 41.48 -37.18 0.01
CA VAL A 266 42.82 -37.26 -0.61
C VAL A 266 42.89 -38.49 -1.54
N GLY A 267 43.18 -38.25 -2.81
CA GLY A 267 43.28 -39.29 -3.84
C GLY A 267 41.98 -39.55 -4.62
N GLN A 268 40.92 -38.77 -4.38
CA GLN A 268 39.75 -38.75 -5.26
C GLN A 268 40.13 -38.20 -6.64
N GLU A 269 39.65 -38.88 -7.68
CA GLU A 269 39.86 -38.44 -9.06
C GLU A 269 39.04 -37.16 -9.32
N PRO A 270 39.60 -36.19 -10.09
CA PRO A 270 38.87 -34.98 -10.40
C PRO A 270 37.66 -35.27 -11.29
N SER A 271 36.62 -34.46 -11.13
CA SER A 271 35.48 -34.48 -12.05
C SER A 271 35.87 -33.85 -13.40
N LEU A 272 35.41 -34.49 -14.48
CA LEU A 272 35.73 -34.11 -15.87
C LEU A 272 34.50 -33.65 -16.66
N ALA A 273 33.32 -33.64 -16.06
CA ALA A 273 32.08 -33.21 -16.71
C ALA A 273 31.10 -32.64 -15.68
N ARG A 274 30.31 -31.67 -16.14
CA ARG A 274 29.40 -30.87 -15.32
C ARG A 274 28.35 -30.19 -16.17
N ASN A 275 27.39 -29.55 -15.51
CA ASN A 275 26.37 -28.74 -16.15
C ASN A 275 26.41 -27.31 -15.62
N ALA A 276 26.29 -26.33 -16.51
CA ALA A 276 25.90 -24.98 -16.11
C ALA A 276 24.38 -24.95 -15.90
N TYR A 277 23.94 -24.47 -14.74
CA TYR A 277 22.53 -24.21 -14.46
C TYR A 277 22.32 -22.70 -14.35
N LEU A 278 21.76 -22.12 -15.41
CA LEU A 278 21.50 -20.68 -15.50
C LEU A 278 20.44 -20.28 -14.45
N ASN A 279 20.68 -19.18 -13.75
CA ASN A 279 19.67 -18.54 -12.89
C ASN A 279 18.77 -17.61 -13.71
N GLY A 280 19.35 -16.93 -14.70
CA GLY A 280 18.60 -16.21 -15.73
C GLY A 280 19.41 -15.95 -16.98
N PHE A 281 18.71 -15.39 -17.96
CA PHE A 281 19.23 -14.94 -19.25
C PHE A 281 18.46 -13.66 -19.56
N ASP A 282 19.01 -12.53 -19.12
CA ASP A 282 18.33 -11.26 -19.13
C ASP A 282 19.07 -10.29 -20.03
N ILE A 283 18.31 -9.38 -20.65
CA ILE A 283 18.81 -8.42 -21.63
C ILE A 283 18.72 -7.04 -21.01
N ASP A 284 19.82 -6.29 -21.00
CA ASP A 284 19.80 -4.93 -20.51
C ASP A 284 19.24 -3.94 -21.55
N THR A 285 19.07 -2.68 -21.14
CA THR A 285 18.54 -1.62 -22.00
C THR A 285 19.46 -1.27 -23.18
N GLN A 286 20.69 -1.77 -23.20
CA GLN A 286 21.66 -1.63 -24.29
C GLN A 286 21.69 -2.85 -25.22
N GLY A 287 20.87 -3.87 -24.95
CA GLY A 287 20.84 -5.12 -25.69
C GLY A 287 21.94 -6.11 -25.32
N MET A 288 22.64 -5.91 -24.19
CA MET A 288 23.64 -6.85 -23.68
C MET A 288 22.95 -8.01 -22.96
N MET A 289 23.42 -9.23 -23.25
CA MET A 289 22.92 -10.46 -22.65
C MET A 289 23.71 -10.78 -21.38
N HIS A 290 23.03 -10.93 -20.26
CA HIS A 290 23.64 -11.24 -18.97
C HIS A 290 23.21 -12.63 -18.49
N ILE A 291 24.19 -13.45 -18.10
CA ILE A 291 23.93 -14.74 -17.50
C ILE A 291 24.70 -14.89 -16.19
N THR A 292 24.03 -15.46 -15.21
CA THR A 292 24.65 -16.05 -14.02
C THR A 292 24.26 -17.51 -13.92
N TRP A 293 25.15 -18.32 -13.36
CA TRP A 293 24.91 -19.75 -13.22
C TRP A 293 25.72 -20.38 -12.11
N THR A 294 25.27 -21.57 -11.73
CA THR A 294 25.98 -22.50 -10.84
C THR A 294 26.44 -23.71 -11.63
N TRP A 295 27.64 -24.20 -11.33
CA TRP A 295 28.12 -25.46 -11.87
C TRP A 295 27.60 -26.62 -11.04
N ARG A 296 27.34 -27.76 -11.68
CA ARG A 296 27.07 -29.01 -10.98
C ARG A 296 27.86 -30.14 -11.60
N GLU A 297 28.73 -30.75 -10.82
CA GLU A 297 29.51 -31.91 -11.24
C GLU A 297 28.64 -33.17 -11.37
N GLN A 298 29.20 -34.26 -11.92
CA GLN A 298 28.46 -35.52 -12.12
C GLN A 298 27.98 -36.16 -10.82
N ALA A 299 28.74 -35.97 -9.73
CA ALA A 299 28.33 -36.41 -8.42
C ALA A 299 27.00 -35.76 -8.07
N THR A 300 26.03 -36.57 -7.63
CA THR A 300 24.76 -36.05 -7.12
C THR A 300 25.08 -34.98 -6.09
N ASN A 301 24.39 -33.84 -6.19
CA ASN A 301 24.44 -32.81 -5.17
C ASN A 301 25.74 -32.00 -5.05
N ALA A 302 26.56 -31.98 -6.11
CA ALA A 302 27.81 -31.24 -6.18
C ALA A 302 27.66 -29.87 -6.87
N ASN A 303 26.70 -29.05 -6.43
CA ASN A 303 26.59 -27.66 -6.89
C ASN A 303 27.73 -26.83 -6.31
N HIS A 304 28.37 -26.03 -7.15
CA HIS A 304 29.46 -25.14 -6.73
C HIS A 304 29.48 -23.86 -7.56
N ASP A 305 30.03 -22.83 -6.94
CA ASP A 305 30.22 -21.49 -7.46
C ASP A 305 28.95 -20.74 -7.88
N ILE A 306 29.06 -19.42 -7.86
CA ILE A 306 28.19 -18.53 -8.63
C ILE A 306 29.09 -17.87 -9.67
N ASN A 307 28.67 -17.89 -10.92
CA ASN A 307 29.46 -17.43 -12.07
C ASN A 307 28.70 -16.36 -12.84
N TYR A 308 29.43 -15.58 -13.65
CA TYR A 308 28.89 -14.52 -14.48
C TYR A 308 29.63 -14.37 -15.82
N ALA A 309 28.87 -14.09 -16.87
CA ALA A 309 29.36 -13.67 -18.18
C ALA A 309 28.32 -12.78 -18.87
N TYR A 310 28.76 -12.00 -19.84
CA TYR A 310 27.86 -11.23 -20.70
C TYR A 310 28.27 -11.29 -22.17
N SER A 311 27.33 -10.98 -23.06
CA SER A 311 27.55 -10.87 -24.51
C SER A 311 26.95 -9.58 -25.04
N ASP A 312 27.69 -8.88 -25.89
CA ASP A 312 27.26 -7.64 -26.57
C ASP A 312 27.12 -7.83 -28.10
N ASP A 313 27.08 -9.08 -28.57
CA ASP A 313 27.00 -9.46 -29.99
C ASP A 313 25.98 -10.58 -30.25
N ALA A 314 24.89 -10.56 -29.48
CA ALA A 314 23.79 -11.52 -29.57
C ALA A 314 24.18 -12.99 -29.31
N GLY A 315 25.08 -13.20 -28.33
CA GLY A 315 25.49 -14.53 -27.87
C GLY A 315 26.49 -15.23 -28.79
N VAL A 316 27.11 -14.50 -29.71
CA VAL A 316 28.16 -15.03 -30.61
C VAL A 316 29.48 -15.17 -29.84
N THR A 317 29.84 -14.17 -29.04
CA THR A 317 30.98 -14.21 -28.13
C THR A 317 30.61 -13.71 -26.74
N TRP A 318 31.37 -14.16 -25.74
CA TRP A 318 31.14 -13.87 -24.34
C TRP A 318 32.34 -13.17 -23.71
N LYS A 319 32.08 -12.40 -22.65
CA LYS A 319 33.05 -11.67 -21.85
C LYS A 319 32.84 -11.98 -20.37
N ASN A 320 33.92 -11.99 -19.60
CA ASN A 320 33.86 -12.15 -18.15
C ASN A 320 33.56 -10.83 -17.43
N ASN A 321 33.52 -10.85 -16.10
CA ASN A 321 33.24 -9.67 -15.26
C ASN A 321 34.16 -8.46 -15.53
N ALA A 322 35.42 -8.71 -15.92
CA ALA A 322 36.44 -7.70 -16.21
C ALA A 322 36.45 -7.25 -17.69
N GLY A 323 35.49 -7.73 -18.51
CA GLY A 323 35.41 -7.43 -19.94
C GLY A 323 36.43 -8.17 -20.80
N VAL A 324 37.11 -9.19 -20.25
CA VAL A 324 38.02 -10.05 -21.03
C VAL A 324 37.19 -10.99 -21.89
N GLY A 325 37.49 -11.04 -23.19
CA GLY A 325 36.83 -11.96 -24.12
C GLY A 325 37.12 -13.42 -23.80
N LEU A 326 36.06 -14.22 -23.73
CA LEU A 326 36.05 -15.66 -23.48
C LEU A 326 35.93 -16.48 -24.78
N GLY A 327 35.54 -15.83 -25.88
CA GLY A 327 35.22 -16.50 -27.15
C GLY A 327 33.76 -16.97 -27.18
N SER A 328 33.46 -17.95 -28.04
CA SER A 328 32.08 -18.44 -28.23
C SER A 328 31.65 -19.52 -27.24
N ILE A 329 32.59 -20.12 -26.51
CA ILE A 329 32.32 -21.23 -25.58
C ILE A 329 32.83 -20.87 -24.19
N ILE A 330 31.91 -20.82 -23.22
CA ILE A 330 32.23 -20.71 -21.79
C ILE A 330 32.43 -22.11 -21.21
N SER A 331 33.47 -22.28 -20.42
CA SER A 331 33.81 -23.54 -19.74
C SER A 331 34.41 -23.27 -18.36
N LEU A 332 34.67 -24.32 -17.58
CA LEU A 332 35.32 -24.19 -16.27
C LEU A 332 36.69 -23.48 -16.35
N ASN A 333 37.41 -23.63 -17.47
CA ASN A 333 38.71 -22.99 -17.71
C ASN A 333 38.61 -21.51 -18.13
N SER A 334 37.40 -20.98 -18.33
CA SER A 334 37.21 -19.60 -18.76
C SER A 334 37.67 -18.65 -17.65
N PRO A 335 38.63 -17.74 -17.91
CA PRO A 335 39.21 -16.94 -16.85
C PRO A 335 38.20 -15.94 -16.30
N GLY A 336 38.15 -15.78 -14.97
CA GLY A 336 37.41 -14.71 -14.31
C GLY A 336 35.88 -14.80 -14.37
N ILE A 337 35.32 -15.99 -14.62
CA ILE A 337 33.86 -16.22 -14.60
C ILE A 337 33.29 -16.36 -13.18
N LYS A 338 34.08 -16.84 -12.22
CA LYS A 338 33.65 -17.09 -10.84
C LYS A 338 33.48 -15.75 -10.12
N ILE A 339 32.28 -15.50 -9.58
CA ILE A 339 31.95 -14.31 -8.78
C ILE A 339 31.93 -14.62 -7.28
N VAL A 340 31.47 -15.82 -6.92
CA VAL A 340 31.43 -16.29 -5.52
C VAL A 340 31.94 -17.73 -5.52
N ASP A 341 32.90 -17.98 -4.63
CA ASP A 341 33.49 -19.30 -4.40
C ASP A 341 32.63 -20.06 -3.39
N LEU A 342 31.96 -21.12 -3.85
CA LEU A 342 31.10 -21.99 -3.05
C LEU A 342 31.34 -23.41 -3.49
N ASN A 343 31.23 -24.36 -2.57
CA ASN A 343 31.21 -25.78 -2.88
C ASN A 343 29.93 -26.45 -2.37
N TYR A 344 29.88 -27.77 -2.46
CA TYR A 344 28.71 -28.57 -2.08
C TYR A 344 28.34 -28.42 -0.59
N GLN A 345 29.29 -28.04 0.27
CA GLN A 345 29.05 -27.85 1.70
C GLN A 345 28.15 -26.65 1.99
N GLN A 346 28.07 -25.68 1.06
CA GLN A 346 27.15 -24.55 1.19
C GLN A 346 25.71 -24.86 0.74
N ALA A 347 25.37 -26.11 0.41
CA ALA A 347 23.99 -26.51 0.09
C ALA A 347 23.33 -25.63 -0.99
N LEU A 348 24.15 -25.09 -1.90
CA LEU A 348 23.73 -24.20 -2.99
C LEU A 348 22.74 -24.90 -3.91
N ILE A 349 21.59 -24.31 -4.17
CA ILE A 349 20.63 -24.85 -5.16
C ILE A 349 20.81 -24.18 -6.53
N ASN A 350 20.49 -24.90 -7.60
CA ASN A 350 20.61 -24.44 -8.98
C ASN A 350 19.28 -23.88 -9.54
N GLN A 351 19.34 -23.12 -10.65
CA GLN A 351 18.19 -22.53 -11.37
C GLN A 351 17.29 -21.63 -10.50
N GLN A 352 17.82 -20.48 -10.11
CA GLN A 352 17.16 -19.57 -9.18
C GLN A 352 16.54 -18.34 -9.88
N GLY A 353 16.73 -17.14 -9.33
CA GLY A 353 16.23 -15.89 -9.90
C GLY A 353 17.35 -14.97 -10.34
N GLN A 354 17.15 -14.28 -11.45
CA GLN A 354 17.98 -13.19 -11.94
C GLN A 354 17.08 -12.11 -12.55
N VAL A 355 17.52 -10.85 -12.49
CA VAL A 355 16.96 -9.73 -13.26
C VAL A 355 18.08 -8.73 -13.56
N VAL A 356 17.92 -7.92 -14.61
CA VAL A 356 18.78 -6.77 -14.88
C VAL A 356 17.96 -5.49 -14.72
N ASP A 357 18.43 -4.56 -13.90
CA ASP A 357 17.74 -3.28 -13.69
C ASP A 357 17.92 -2.32 -14.87
N GLN A 358 17.16 -1.22 -14.85
CA GLN A 358 17.19 -0.21 -15.93
C GLN A 358 18.56 0.49 -16.06
N GLU A 359 19.43 0.38 -15.06
CA GLU A 359 20.81 0.90 -15.09
C GLU A 359 21.84 -0.13 -15.57
N GLY A 360 21.42 -1.36 -15.89
CA GLY A 360 22.29 -2.45 -16.31
C GLY A 360 22.97 -3.19 -15.14
N ARG A 361 22.48 -3.02 -13.90
CA ARG A 361 22.94 -3.86 -12.77
C ARG A 361 22.33 -5.24 -12.90
N VAL A 362 23.18 -6.24 -12.74
CA VAL A 362 22.75 -7.65 -12.74
C VAL A 362 22.44 -8.04 -11.29
N HIS A 363 21.26 -8.58 -11.04
CA HIS A 363 20.80 -9.04 -9.74
C HIS A 363 20.56 -10.55 -9.79
N ALA A 364 21.07 -11.30 -8.82
CA ALA A 364 20.83 -12.73 -8.65
C ALA A 364 20.37 -13.02 -7.22
N LEU A 365 19.19 -13.64 -7.08
CA LEU A 365 18.64 -14.03 -5.79
C LEU A 365 18.85 -15.54 -5.58
N MET A 366 19.69 -15.88 -4.61
CA MET A 366 20.30 -17.20 -4.48
C MET A 366 20.10 -17.77 -3.08
N ARG A 367 19.58 -19.00 -2.99
CA ARG A 367 19.48 -19.78 -1.77
C ARG A 367 20.72 -20.65 -1.60
N HIS A 368 21.39 -20.47 -0.47
CA HIS A 368 22.45 -21.34 0.02
C HIS A 368 22.60 -21.19 1.54
N ARG A 369 23.40 -22.08 2.15
CA ARG A 369 23.77 -22.04 3.58
C ARG A 369 24.31 -20.67 3.96
N ARG A 370 23.91 -20.21 5.14
CA ARG A 370 24.40 -18.96 5.73
C ARG A 370 25.90 -19.03 5.95
N GLN A 371 26.59 -17.92 5.70
CA GLN A 371 28.06 -17.84 5.78
C GLN A 371 28.54 -17.19 7.08
N GLU A 372 27.63 -16.80 7.97
CA GLU A 372 28.03 -16.22 9.26
C GLU A 372 28.49 -17.31 10.24
N PRO A 373 29.32 -16.97 11.25
CA PRO A 373 29.78 -17.94 12.24
C PRO A 373 28.64 -18.68 12.93
N GLY A 374 28.78 -20.00 13.06
CA GLY A 374 27.78 -20.89 13.66
C GLY A 374 26.89 -21.62 12.65
N PHE A 375 26.99 -21.30 11.36
CA PHE A 375 26.26 -21.99 10.28
C PHE A 375 27.18 -22.84 9.41
N GLU A 376 28.43 -23.07 9.83
CA GLU A 376 29.38 -23.89 9.10
C GLU A 376 28.85 -25.30 8.91
N TRP A 377 29.09 -25.86 7.73
CA TRP A 377 28.71 -27.24 7.42
C TRP A 377 29.30 -28.23 8.43
N GLN A 378 28.46 -29.16 8.87
CA GLN A 378 28.85 -30.26 9.74
C GLN A 378 28.75 -31.61 8.99
N PRO A 379 29.64 -32.57 9.31
CA PRO A 379 29.52 -33.92 8.78
C PRO A 379 28.15 -34.54 9.08
N GLY A 380 27.40 -34.82 8.02
CA GLY A 380 26.05 -35.41 8.08
C GLY A 380 24.93 -34.45 7.71
N ASP A 381 25.22 -33.16 7.49
CA ASP A 381 24.21 -32.20 7.05
C ASP A 381 23.61 -32.59 5.70
N ALA A 382 22.30 -32.40 5.58
CA ALA A 382 21.57 -32.77 4.38
C ALA A 382 21.97 -31.91 3.19
N THR A 383 21.92 -32.47 1.98
CA THR A 383 22.08 -31.64 0.78
C THR A 383 20.89 -30.70 0.62
N TYR A 384 21.17 -29.45 0.27
CA TYR A 384 20.18 -28.40 0.03
C TYR A 384 19.34 -28.12 1.27
N ASP A 385 19.95 -28.34 2.44
CA ASP A 385 19.33 -28.04 3.73
C ASP A 385 18.78 -26.62 3.73
N THR A 386 17.56 -26.51 4.23
CA THR A 386 16.82 -25.25 4.33
C THR A 386 16.88 -24.66 5.73
N VAL A 387 17.23 -25.46 6.74
CA VAL A 387 17.26 -25.02 8.15
C VAL A 387 18.33 -23.95 8.38
N ASP A 388 19.53 -24.19 7.86
CA ASP A 388 20.68 -23.29 8.00
C ASP A 388 20.91 -22.38 6.78
N ALA A 389 19.92 -22.29 5.88
CA ALA A 389 20.02 -21.52 4.64
C ALA A 389 19.31 -20.16 4.72
N ALA A 390 19.71 -19.27 3.81
CA ALA A 390 19.06 -17.97 3.60
C ALA A 390 19.05 -17.64 2.10
N TYR A 391 18.19 -16.69 1.71
CA TYR A 391 18.28 -16.06 0.40
C TYR A 391 19.29 -14.92 0.44
N HIS A 392 20.21 -14.93 -0.51
CA HIS A 392 21.29 -13.97 -0.69
C HIS A 392 21.08 -13.25 -2.02
N HIS A 393 20.98 -11.93 -1.96
CA HIS A 393 20.88 -11.04 -3.10
C HIS A 393 22.29 -10.60 -3.50
N TYR A 394 22.80 -11.17 -4.59
CA TYR A 394 24.04 -10.73 -5.22
C TYR A 394 23.73 -9.72 -6.31
N TYR A 395 24.45 -8.61 -6.36
CA TYR A 395 24.29 -7.64 -7.46
C TYR A 395 25.60 -7.03 -7.93
N ARG A 396 25.67 -6.77 -9.23
CA ARG A 396 26.82 -6.20 -9.92
C ARG A 396 26.62 -4.73 -10.20
N ASP A 397 27.56 -3.89 -9.74
CA ASP A 397 27.64 -2.50 -10.20
C ASP A 397 28.16 -2.45 -11.66
N PRO A 398 27.42 -1.86 -12.61
CA PRO A 398 27.74 -1.91 -14.03
C PRO A 398 29.03 -1.19 -14.38
N VAL A 399 29.37 -0.14 -13.63
CA VAL A 399 30.49 0.77 -13.90
C VAL A 399 31.81 0.21 -13.38
N SER A 400 31.83 -0.22 -12.12
CA SER A 400 33.02 -0.76 -11.45
C SER A 400 33.21 -2.25 -11.67
N GLY A 401 32.13 -2.99 -11.96
CA GLY A 401 32.12 -4.44 -12.03
C GLY A 401 32.24 -5.14 -10.67
N ILE A 402 32.10 -4.40 -9.56
CA ILE A 402 32.12 -4.97 -8.21
C ILE A 402 30.80 -5.67 -7.92
N TRP A 403 30.89 -6.88 -7.37
CA TRP A 403 29.75 -7.63 -6.86
C TRP A 403 29.57 -7.36 -5.37
N ASN A 404 28.33 -7.05 -4.99
CA ASN A 404 27.91 -6.86 -3.61
C ASN A 404 26.93 -7.97 -3.23
N VAL A 405 26.81 -8.24 -1.93
CA VAL A 405 25.86 -9.22 -1.40
C VAL A 405 25.09 -8.62 -0.23
N ASN A 406 23.78 -8.79 -0.27
CA ASN A 406 22.88 -8.57 0.84
C ASN A 406 22.13 -9.87 1.14
N ARG A 407 21.51 -9.97 2.30
CA ARG A 407 20.72 -11.13 2.70
C ARG A 407 19.31 -10.68 2.98
N LEU A 408 18.33 -11.49 2.58
CA LEU A 408 16.95 -11.27 2.98
C LEU A 408 16.78 -11.54 4.49
N PRO A 409 15.71 -11.01 5.10
CA PRO A 409 15.30 -11.38 6.45
C PRO A 409 15.19 -12.91 6.61
N VAL A 410 15.49 -13.39 7.82
CA VAL A 410 15.50 -14.83 8.16
C VAL A 410 14.43 -15.19 9.19
N ASP A 411 13.57 -14.24 9.53
CA ASP A 411 12.35 -14.42 10.30
C ASP A 411 11.32 -15.27 9.53
N GLU A 412 11.36 -15.22 8.19
CA GLU A 412 10.69 -16.19 7.33
C GLU A 412 11.69 -17.23 6.79
N PRO A 413 11.49 -18.54 7.06
CA PRO A 413 12.35 -19.59 6.55
C PRO A 413 12.42 -19.61 5.02
N VAL A 414 13.55 -20.07 4.48
CA VAL A 414 13.64 -20.36 3.05
C VAL A 414 12.74 -21.55 2.68
N GLY A 415 12.23 -21.57 1.46
CA GLY A 415 11.44 -22.70 0.96
C GLY A 415 11.70 -22.97 -0.52
N SER A 416 10.87 -22.45 -1.42
CA SER A 416 11.03 -22.66 -2.87
C SER A 416 12.33 -22.05 -3.43
N ARG A 417 12.62 -22.30 -4.71
CA ARG A 417 13.57 -21.43 -5.41
C ARG A 417 12.91 -20.05 -5.60
N PRO A 418 13.66 -18.95 -5.47
CA PRO A 418 13.09 -17.61 -5.52
C PRO A 418 13.07 -17.07 -6.96
N LYS A 419 12.21 -16.09 -7.21
CA LYS A 419 12.30 -15.18 -8.37
C LYS A 419 12.50 -13.76 -7.88
N ILE A 420 13.08 -12.93 -8.74
CA ILE A 420 13.38 -11.53 -8.45
C ILE A 420 12.95 -10.69 -9.65
N GLY A 421 12.39 -9.52 -9.40
CA GLY A 421 12.02 -8.54 -10.40
C GLY A 421 12.33 -7.14 -9.91
N VAL A 422 12.21 -6.16 -10.81
CA VAL A 422 12.56 -4.76 -10.58
C VAL A 422 11.41 -3.87 -11.01
N ASP A 423 11.02 -2.92 -10.16
CA ASP A 423 9.96 -1.95 -10.47
C ASP A 423 10.50 -0.74 -11.29
N PRO A 424 9.65 0.22 -11.73
CA PRO A 424 10.09 1.36 -12.52
C PRO A 424 11.04 2.31 -11.78
N ASN A 425 11.03 2.31 -10.45
CA ASN A 425 11.91 3.12 -9.61
C ASN A 425 13.27 2.43 -9.36
N GLY A 426 13.40 1.18 -9.78
CA GLY A 426 14.58 0.35 -9.60
C GLY A 426 14.61 -0.40 -8.27
N ASN A 427 13.50 -0.43 -7.53
CA ASN A 427 13.37 -1.23 -6.31
C ASN A 427 13.24 -2.71 -6.68
N LEU A 428 13.71 -3.58 -5.80
CA LEU A 428 13.75 -5.02 -6.04
C LEU A 428 12.66 -5.73 -5.26
N LEU A 429 11.99 -6.67 -5.93
CA LEU A 429 10.97 -7.52 -5.34
C LEU A 429 11.40 -8.98 -5.52
N GLY A 430 11.53 -9.70 -4.41
CA GLY A 430 11.80 -11.14 -4.38
C GLY A 430 10.54 -11.90 -4.00
N ILE A 431 10.19 -12.93 -4.76
CA ILE A 431 9.06 -13.82 -4.46
C ILE A 431 9.53 -15.25 -4.25
N TYR A 432 8.97 -15.91 -3.24
CA TYR A 432 9.24 -17.30 -2.92
C TYR A 432 8.13 -17.88 -2.05
N ARG A 433 8.14 -19.19 -1.89
CA ARG A 433 7.26 -19.89 -0.95
C ARG A 433 8.05 -20.22 0.31
N SER A 434 7.55 -19.82 1.47
CA SER A 434 8.01 -20.28 2.80
C SER A 434 7.01 -21.30 3.33
N GLY A 435 7.42 -22.57 3.44
CA GLY A 435 6.48 -23.65 3.76
C GLY A 435 5.42 -23.79 2.66
N ARG A 436 4.19 -23.33 2.90
CA ARG A 436 3.09 -23.30 1.91
C ARG A 436 2.65 -21.90 1.51
N ASN A 437 3.22 -20.89 2.16
CA ASN A 437 2.79 -19.50 2.07
C ASN A 437 3.57 -18.79 0.96
N LEU A 438 2.90 -17.93 0.18
CA LEU A 438 3.58 -16.99 -0.71
C LEU A 438 4.19 -15.87 0.13
N ILE A 439 5.46 -15.56 -0.13
CA ILE A 439 6.18 -14.45 0.48
C ILE A 439 6.61 -13.49 -0.62
N VAL A 440 6.33 -12.21 -0.41
CA VAL A 440 6.91 -11.10 -1.18
C VAL A 440 7.84 -10.33 -0.25
N ALA A 441 9.13 -10.30 -0.61
CA ALA A 441 10.13 -9.47 0.03
C ALA A 441 10.53 -8.33 -0.92
N GLY A 442 11.02 -7.22 -0.40
CA GLY A 442 11.56 -6.16 -1.25
C GLY A 442 12.63 -5.32 -0.59
N ALA A 443 13.37 -4.60 -1.41
CA ALA A 443 14.44 -3.67 -1.01
C ALA A 443 14.43 -2.44 -1.93
N GLU A 444 14.60 -1.27 -1.34
CA GLU A 444 14.66 -0.03 -2.08
C GLU A 444 16.02 0.21 -2.71
N LYS A 445 16.00 0.94 -3.82
CA LYS A 445 17.22 1.44 -4.44
C LYS A 445 17.68 2.71 -3.74
N THR A 446 18.51 2.56 -2.72
CA THR A 446 19.10 3.70 -2.01
C THR A 446 20.50 4.06 -2.52
N ILE A 447 21.03 5.20 -2.08
CA ILE A 447 22.43 5.59 -2.33
C ILE A 447 23.44 4.58 -1.74
N ASN A 448 23.03 3.78 -0.75
CA ASN A 448 23.85 2.73 -0.13
C ASN A 448 23.62 1.36 -0.78
N GLY A 449 22.86 1.30 -1.89
CA GLY A 449 22.43 0.06 -2.52
C GLY A 449 21.16 -0.51 -1.87
N PHE A 450 21.01 -1.83 -1.93
CA PHE A 450 19.79 -2.56 -1.60
C PHE A 450 19.85 -3.24 -0.22
N THR A 451 20.21 -2.47 0.82
CA THR A 451 20.59 -3.00 2.14
C THR A 451 19.41 -3.28 3.08
N ASP A 452 18.20 -2.92 2.67
CA ASP A 452 16.98 -2.77 3.46
C ASP A 452 15.94 -3.85 3.14
N TRP A 453 16.37 -5.05 2.74
CA TRP A 453 15.45 -6.15 2.46
C TRP A 453 14.51 -6.41 3.63
N GLN A 454 13.22 -6.51 3.32
CA GLN A 454 12.13 -6.71 4.28
C GLN A 454 11.06 -7.62 3.70
N ILE A 455 10.31 -8.30 4.57
CA ILE A 455 9.11 -9.05 4.17
C ILE A 455 7.96 -8.06 4.05
N LEU A 456 7.42 -7.90 2.84
CA LEU A 456 6.40 -6.90 2.51
C LEU A 456 4.99 -7.47 2.56
N TYR A 457 4.85 -8.74 2.18
CA TYR A 457 3.56 -9.42 2.14
C TYR A 457 3.73 -10.92 2.36
N LYS A 458 2.72 -11.50 2.99
CA LYS A 458 2.61 -12.94 3.23
C LYS A 458 1.18 -13.38 2.94
N ASP A 459 1.04 -14.32 2.03
CA ASP A 459 -0.22 -15.02 1.78
C ASP A 459 -0.18 -16.40 2.43
N GLU A 460 -1.16 -16.69 3.28
CA GLU A 460 -1.26 -17.97 3.98
C GLU A 460 -2.15 -19.01 3.26
N THR A 461 -2.57 -18.71 2.04
CA THR A 461 -3.23 -19.69 1.16
C THR A 461 -2.31 -20.89 0.91
N ASP A 462 -2.89 -22.10 0.86
CA ASP A 462 -2.14 -23.35 0.76
C ASP A 462 -1.64 -23.59 -0.67
N TYR A 463 -0.49 -23.00 -1.02
CA TYR A 463 0.10 -23.11 -2.36
C TYR A 463 1.09 -24.27 -2.52
N GLU A 464 1.17 -24.81 -3.74
CA GLU A 464 2.14 -25.82 -4.18
C GLU A 464 2.85 -25.35 -5.47
N GLY A 465 4.17 -25.55 -5.55
CA GLY A 465 5.00 -25.00 -6.63
C GLY A 465 5.90 -23.83 -6.20
N ASP A 466 6.58 -23.24 -7.18
CA ASP A 466 7.43 -22.06 -7.10
C ASP A 466 6.66 -20.86 -7.71
N PRO A 467 6.57 -19.70 -7.03
CA PRO A 467 5.91 -18.53 -7.60
C PRO A 467 6.75 -17.90 -8.71
N LEU A 468 6.10 -17.53 -9.81
CA LEU A 468 6.70 -16.89 -10.98
C LEU A 468 6.08 -15.52 -11.20
N LEU A 469 6.85 -14.54 -11.68
CA LEU A 469 6.36 -13.17 -11.91
C LEU A 469 6.33 -12.81 -13.38
N ASP A 470 5.56 -11.77 -13.72
CA ASP A 470 5.63 -11.07 -15.00
C ASP A 470 6.69 -9.95 -14.91
N PRO A 471 7.89 -10.14 -15.47
CA PRO A 471 8.97 -9.16 -15.32
C PRO A 471 8.67 -7.87 -16.08
N VAL A 472 7.98 -7.95 -17.22
CA VAL A 472 7.64 -6.80 -18.06
C VAL A 472 6.67 -5.90 -17.32
N ARG A 473 5.58 -6.46 -16.79
CA ARG A 473 4.55 -5.67 -16.09
C ARG A 473 5.08 -5.00 -14.83
N LEU A 474 5.92 -5.70 -14.07
CA LEU A 474 6.56 -5.11 -12.90
C LEU A 474 7.46 -3.94 -13.30
N THR A 475 8.31 -4.13 -14.31
CA THR A 475 9.30 -3.12 -14.75
C THR A 475 8.65 -1.90 -15.39
N GLU A 476 7.56 -2.07 -16.15
CA GLU A 476 6.93 -1.00 -16.93
C GLU A 476 5.79 -0.29 -16.16
N GLU A 477 5.01 -1.02 -15.37
CA GLU A 477 3.79 -0.49 -14.73
C GLU A 477 3.87 -0.43 -13.20
N GLY A 478 4.90 -1.03 -12.57
CA GLY A 478 4.99 -1.12 -11.10
C GLY A 478 3.94 -2.05 -10.49
N ILE A 479 3.37 -2.96 -11.30
CA ILE A 479 2.41 -3.97 -10.87
C ILE A 479 3.11 -5.31 -10.79
N LEU A 480 3.19 -5.88 -9.58
CA LEU A 480 3.68 -7.24 -9.39
C LEU A 480 2.53 -8.21 -9.72
N SER A 481 2.66 -8.96 -10.82
CA SER A 481 1.79 -10.11 -11.09
C SER A 481 2.53 -11.41 -10.73
N VAL A 482 1.88 -12.30 -9.97
CA VAL A 482 2.43 -13.59 -9.51
C VAL A 482 1.56 -14.74 -10.00
N PHE A 483 2.16 -15.65 -10.77
CA PHE A 483 1.59 -16.92 -11.21
C PHE A 483 1.91 -18.02 -10.18
N LEU A 484 0.86 -18.63 -9.61
CA LEU A 484 1.01 -19.63 -8.54
C LEU A 484 -0.22 -20.57 -8.48
N GLN A 485 -0.01 -21.82 -8.08
CA GLN A 485 -1.06 -22.84 -8.03
C GLN A 485 -1.38 -23.26 -6.58
N GLU A 486 -2.67 -23.39 -6.27
CA GLU A 486 -3.12 -23.96 -5.00
C GLU A 486 -2.76 -25.44 -4.91
N ARG A 487 -2.53 -25.91 -3.68
CA ARG A 487 -2.37 -27.32 -3.39
C ARG A 487 -3.67 -28.07 -3.65
N ALA A 488 -3.59 -29.16 -4.42
CA ALA A 488 -4.75 -30.01 -4.62
C ALA A 488 -5.27 -30.63 -3.31
N THR A 489 -6.58 -30.57 -3.10
CA THR A 489 -7.27 -31.13 -1.92
C THR A 489 -7.33 -32.66 -1.93
N THR A 490 -7.10 -33.26 -3.10
CA THR A 490 -6.98 -34.71 -3.27
C THR A 490 -5.66 -35.05 -3.94
N SER A 491 -5.21 -36.28 -3.77
CA SER A 491 -4.01 -36.80 -4.44
C SER A 491 -4.15 -38.30 -4.61
N SER A 492 -3.67 -38.82 -5.73
CA SER A 492 -3.54 -40.25 -5.98
C SER A 492 -2.08 -40.59 -6.28
N GLU A 493 -1.70 -41.83 -5.99
CA GLU A 493 -0.38 -42.32 -6.35
C GLU A 493 -0.19 -42.35 -7.87
N THR A 494 -1.23 -42.66 -8.64
CA THR A 494 -1.10 -42.93 -10.09
C THR A 494 -2.01 -42.12 -10.98
N ILE A 495 -2.97 -41.37 -10.41
CA ILE A 495 -3.98 -40.63 -11.18
C ILE A 495 -3.74 -39.13 -10.95
N PRO A 496 -3.61 -38.31 -12.01
CA PRO A 496 -3.46 -36.88 -11.86
C PRO A 496 -4.74 -36.28 -11.30
N THR A 497 -4.64 -35.04 -10.82
CA THR A 497 -5.78 -34.27 -10.35
C THR A 497 -5.60 -32.83 -10.80
N GLY A 498 -6.51 -31.95 -10.40
CA GLY A 498 -6.37 -30.53 -10.66
C GLY A 498 -6.59 -29.68 -9.42
N SER A 499 -6.10 -28.45 -9.49
CA SER A 499 -6.34 -27.43 -8.48
C SER A 499 -6.41 -26.04 -9.12
N PRO A 500 -6.95 -25.04 -8.39
CA PRO A 500 -6.94 -23.66 -8.82
C PRO A 500 -5.54 -23.14 -9.14
N LEU A 501 -5.39 -22.54 -10.31
CA LEU A 501 -4.22 -21.81 -10.76
C LEU A 501 -4.53 -20.31 -10.83
N HIS A 502 -3.65 -19.50 -10.26
CA HIS A 502 -3.91 -18.09 -10.01
C HIS A 502 -2.92 -17.18 -10.73
N VAL A 503 -3.39 -15.98 -11.07
CA VAL A 503 -2.57 -14.78 -11.21
C VAL A 503 -3.00 -13.79 -10.13
N LEU A 504 -2.10 -13.53 -9.19
CA LEU A 504 -2.26 -12.55 -8.13
C LEU A 504 -1.63 -11.24 -8.57
N GLU A 505 -2.26 -10.10 -8.31
CA GLU A 505 -1.72 -8.78 -8.61
C GLU A 505 -1.56 -7.94 -7.36
N PHE A 506 -0.46 -7.19 -7.31
CA PHE A 506 -0.16 -6.29 -6.22
C PHE A 506 0.28 -4.93 -6.75
N ASN A 507 -0.20 -3.87 -6.09
CA ASN A 507 0.34 -2.53 -6.24
C ASN A 507 1.58 -2.38 -5.36
N ILE A 508 2.60 -1.74 -5.90
CA ILE A 508 3.79 -1.33 -5.15
C ILE A 508 3.70 0.17 -4.93
N SER A 509 3.88 0.58 -3.68
CA SER A 509 4.00 1.99 -3.33
C SER A 509 5.16 2.18 -2.37
N GLU A 510 5.93 3.25 -2.56
CA GLU A 510 6.93 3.66 -1.58
C GLU A 510 6.21 4.42 -0.46
N HIS A 511 6.23 3.88 0.76
CA HIS A 511 5.88 4.66 1.93
C HIS A 511 7.05 5.60 2.23
N VAL A 512 7.03 6.81 1.69
CA VAL A 512 8.02 7.81 2.06
C VAL A 512 7.69 8.28 3.49
N GLU A 513 8.32 7.68 4.50
CA GLU A 513 8.51 8.37 5.79
C GLU A 513 9.36 9.61 5.51
N THR A 514 8.75 10.72 5.10
CA THR A 514 9.48 11.97 4.95
C THR A 514 9.33 12.78 6.23
N THR A 515 10.23 12.54 7.17
CA THR A 515 10.46 13.45 8.29
C THR A 515 11.09 14.73 7.75
N TYR A 516 10.26 15.68 7.30
CA TYR A 516 10.75 17.03 6.98
C TYR A 516 10.94 17.82 8.28
N TYR A 517 12.19 18.07 8.66
CA TYR A 517 12.51 19.14 9.61
C TYR A 517 12.17 20.48 8.94
N LEU A 518 11.07 21.10 9.34
CA LEU A 518 10.71 22.45 8.88
C LEU A 518 11.77 23.47 9.35
N GLN A 519 12.65 23.91 8.43
CA GLN A 519 13.29 25.22 8.57
C GLN A 519 12.33 26.28 8.04
N ALA A 520 11.42 26.78 8.87
CA ALA A 520 10.62 27.94 8.53
C ALA A 520 11.50 29.20 8.50
N SER A 521 11.37 29.97 7.42
CA SER A 521 12.05 31.25 7.24
C SER A 521 11.15 32.38 7.78
N HIS A 522 11.51 32.94 8.94
CA HIS A 522 10.94 34.13 9.59
C HIS A 522 9.46 34.07 10.07
N PRO A 523 9.07 34.81 11.14
CA PRO A 523 7.68 34.92 11.61
C PRO A 523 6.77 35.63 10.60
N GLY A 524 5.52 35.18 10.46
CA GLY A 524 4.46 35.77 9.62
C GLY A 524 4.34 35.18 8.20
N GLY A 525 4.83 33.96 7.97
CA GLY A 525 4.82 33.30 6.65
C GLY A 525 3.67 32.30 6.46
N THR A 526 3.35 32.00 5.19
CA THR A 526 2.44 30.91 4.80
C THR A 526 3.25 29.69 4.35
N SER A 527 2.96 28.53 4.92
CA SER A 527 3.56 27.24 4.53
C SER A 527 2.46 26.31 3.99
N ILE A 528 2.64 25.77 2.79
CA ILE A 528 1.75 24.75 2.23
C ILE A 528 2.37 23.38 2.50
N LEU A 529 1.62 22.53 3.17
CA LEU A 529 1.97 21.19 3.61
C LEU A 529 1.14 20.20 2.79
N SER A 530 1.83 19.35 2.02
CA SER A 530 1.21 18.27 1.25
C SER A 530 1.49 16.88 1.87
N ALA A 531 1.76 16.82 3.18
CA ALA A 531 2.17 15.62 3.93
C ALA A 531 1.76 15.68 5.42
N GLU A 532 1.98 14.59 6.18
CA GLU A 532 1.48 14.41 7.56
C GLU A 532 2.20 15.33 8.56
N LEU A 533 1.43 16.10 9.34
CA LEU A 533 1.97 17.04 10.33
C LEU A 533 2.15 16.35 11.68
N TRP A 534 3.38 16.17 12.14
CA TRP A 534 3.69 15.60 13.46
C TRP A 534 4.02 16.68 14.50
N PHE A 535 3.43 16.59 15.69
CA PHE A 535 3.70 17.50 16.82
C PHE A 535 4.72 16.93 17.82
N ASP A 536 5.62 16.03 17.39
CA ASP A 536 6.45 15.20 18.26
C ASP A 536 7.68 15.90 18.89
N ALA A 537 8.08 15.42 20.08
CA ALA A 537 9.42 15.62 20.66
C ALA A 537 10.17 14.26 20.65
N PRO A 538 11.35 14.14 20.03
CA PRO A 538 12.16 12.94 20.14
C PRO A 538 12.85 12.89 21.51
N THR A 539 12.99 11.68 22.06
CA THR A 539 13.86 11.36 23.19
C THR A 539 15.32 11.72 22.87
N GLY A 540 15.67 13.00 23.09
CA GLY A 540 17.04 13.50 22.98
C GLY A 540 17.25 14.62 21.97
N GLY A 541 16.51 15.73 22.08
CA GLY A 541 16.87 16.99 21.42
C GLY A 541 15.69 17.87 21.05
N THR A 542 15.46 18.92 21.86
CA THR A 542 14.48 20.00 21.76
C THR A 542 13.00 19.60 21.78
N SER A 543 12.30 20.04 22.81
CA SER A 543 10.85 19.93 22.92
C SER A 543 10.16 21.02 22.06
N LEU A 544 8.92 20.79 21.62
CA LEU A 544 8.07 21.89 21.12
C LEU A 544 7.74 22.90 22.25
N ALA A 545 7.90 22.52 23.52
CA ALA A 545 7.88 23.46 24.64
C ALA A 545 9.09 24.43 24.64
N ASP A 546 10.19 24.10 23.96
CA ASP A 546 11.33 25.00 23.70
C ASP A 546 11.09 25.91 22.48
N LEU A 547 10.00 25.69 21.73
CA LEU A 547 9.56 26.49 20.58
C LEU A 547 8.39 27.44 20.89
N ASN A 548 7.96 27.51 22.16
CA ASN A 548 6.89 28.39 22.67
C ASN A 548 7.03 29.89 22.30
N GLY A 549 8.13 30.33 21.69
CA GLY A 549 8.35 31.69 21.22
C GLY A 549 8.64 31.87 19.72
N TYR A 550 8.64 30.82 18.89
CA TYR A 550 9.24 30.90 17.54
C TYR A 550 8.26 31.07 16.37
N PHE A 551 6.96 30.74 16.51
CA PHE A 551 6.03 30.75 15.37
C PHE A 551 4.67 31.47 15.55
N PRO A 552 4.53 32.49 16.42
CA PRO A 552 3.25 33.22 16.48
C PRO A 552 2.95 33.89 15.14
N GLY A 553 1.73 33.68 14.62
CA GLY A 553 1.22 34.34 13.41
C GLY A 553 1.55 33.70 12.06
N ASN A 554 2.05 32.46 12.04
CA ASN A 554 2.23 31.69 10.80
C ASN A 554 0.94 30.98 10.37
N ILE A 555 0.73 30.87 9.06
CA ILE A 555 -0.37 30.12 8.44
C ILE A 555 0.17 28.81 7.89
N PHE A 556 -0.38 27.69 8.32
CA PHE A 556 -0.07 26.35 7.83
C PHE A 556 -1.27 25.82 7.06
N VAL A 557 -1.08 25.52 5.78
CA VAL A 557 -2.12 25.03 4.89
C VAL A 557 -1.88 23.56 4.64
N VAL A 558 -2.77 22.69 5.13
CA VAL A 558 -2.73 21.24 4.91
C VAL A 558 -3.65 20.91 3.74
N ASP A 559 -3.07 20.35 2.68
CA ASP A 559 -3.78 19.91 1.47
C ASP A 559 -3.62 18.39 1.28
N GLY A 560 -4.57 17.63 1.82
CA GLY A 560 -4.76 16.20 1.47
C GLY A 560 -4.10 15.13 2.34
N LEU A 561 -3.90 15.30 3.66
CA LEU A 561 -3.37 14.22 4.52
C LEU A 561 -3.51 14.48 6.05
N ASN A 562 -3.13 13.45 6.83
CA ASN A 562 -3.27 13.30 8.28
C ASN A 562 -2.41 14.27 9.13
N ALA A 563 -2.75 14.55 10.40
CA ALA A 563 -1.88 15.21 11.39
C ALA A 563 -1.79 14.36 12.65
N ARG A 564 -0.63 14.19 13.29
CA ARG A 564 -0.44 13.35 14.50
C ARG A 564 0.17 14.09 15.68
N THR A 565 -0.38 13.91 16.89
CA THR A 565 0.25 14.40 18.14
C THR A 565 0.96 13.30 18.95
N PRO A 566 2.06 13.61 19.66
CA PRO A 566 2.86 12.64 20.42
C PRO A 566 2.18 12.12 21.68
N SER A 567 2.58 10.92 22.11
CA SER A 567 2.24 10.26 23.38
C SER A 567 3.03 10.77 24.60
N THR A 568 3.22 12.08 24.75
CA THR A 568 3.92 12.67 25.92
C THR A 568 2.96 13.16 27.00
N SER A 569 3.40 13.17 28.26
CA SER A 569 2.68 13.79 29.37
C SER A 569 2.69 15.33 29.27
N GLY A 570 1.53 15.98 29.08
CA GLY A 570 1.35 17.45 29.07
C GLY A 570 0.65 18.00 27.82
N THR A 571 0.05 19.20 27.90
CA THR A 571 -0.68 19.82 26.78
C THR A 571 0.26 20.22 25.63
N SER A 572 0.00 19.72 24.42
CA SER A 572 0.66 20.14 23.18
C SER A 572 0.03 21.44 22.69
N VAL A 573 0.81 22.50 22.47
CA VAL A 573 0.28 23.82 22.04
C VAL A 573 0.76 24.18 20.64
N PHE A 574 -0.18 24.52 19.75
CA PHE A 574 0.06 25.06 18.42
C PHE A 574 -0.40 26.52 18.37
N ALA A 575 0.56 27.45 18.35
CA ALA A 575 0.31 28.89 18.44
C ALA A 575 0.01 29.59 17.09
N GLY A 576 -0.21 28.84 16.02
CA GLY A 576 -0.42 29.35 14.65
C GLY A 576 -1.85 29.15 14.13
N THR A 577 -2.06 29.44 12.85
CA THR A 577 -3.31 29.12 12.13
C THR A 577 -3.13 27.84 11.32
N LEU A 578 -3.97 26.84 11.59
CA LEU A 578 -4.04 25.58 10.84
C LEU A 578 -5.21 25.63 9.87
N VAL A 579 -4.95 25.62 8.57
CA VAL A 579 -5.96 25.62 7.51
C VAL A 579 -6.02 24.24 6.88
N LEU A 580 -7.14 23.56 7.02
CA LEU A 580 -7.44 22.26 6.41
C LEU A 580 -8.25 22.49 5.15
N GLN A 581 -7.71 22.14 3.99
CA GLN A 581 -8.37 22.34 2.71
C GLN A 581 -7.97 21.24 1.73
N GLY A 582 -8.66 21.14 0.59
CA GLY A 582 -8.35 20.16 -0.44
C GLY A 582 -9.58 19.40 -0.95
N THR A 583 -9.38 18.52 -1.93
CA THR A 583 -10.47 17.74 -2.54
C THR A 583 -10.72 16.39 -1.88
N SER A 584 -9.87 15.99 -0.93
CA SER A 584 -9.97 14.72 -0.19
C SER A 584 -10.25 14.98 1.29
N PRO A 585 -10.92 14.04 2.00
CA PRO A 585 -11.08 14.16 3.45
C PRO A 585 -9.74 14.21 4.19
N GLN A 586 -9.60 15.10 5.17
CA GLN A 586 -8.41 15.25 6.02
C GLN A 586 -8.53 14.38 7.27
N LEU A 587 -7.42 14.13 7.98
CA LEU A 587 -7.41 13.42 9.26
C LEU A 587 -6.55 14.16 10.28
N ILE A 588 -6.96 14.19 11.54
CA ILE A 588 -6.17 14.63 12.69
C ILE A 588 -6.22 13.50 13.70
N ASN A 589 -5.12 12.77 13.86
CA ASN A 589 -4.90 11.73 14.85
C ASN A 589 -4.24 12.30 16.12
N HIS A 590 -5.04 12.50 17.15
CA HIS A 590 -4.58 12.93 18.45
C HIS A 590 -4.20 11.73 19.33
N THR A 591 -2.90 11.44 19.47
CA THR A 591 -2.38 10.24 20.16
C THR A 591 -1.73 10.54 21.52
N GLY A 592 -1.87 11.78 22.00
CA GLY A 592 -1.17 12.36 23.16
C GLY A 592 -1.97 12.54 24.44
N THR A 593 -1.62 13.55 25.26
CA THR A 593 -2.53 14.01 26.34
C THR A 593 -3.43 15.11 25.81
N ASN A 594 -3.40 16.36 26.28
CA ASN A 594 -4.25 17.43 25.74
C ASN A 594 -3.61 18.12 24.53
N ILE A 595 -4.42 18.67 23.62
CA ILE A 595 -3.95 19.53 22.51
C ILE A 595 -4.61 20.91 22.61
N SER A 596 -3.86 21.96 22.31
CA SER A 596 -4.34 23.33 22.19
C SER A 596 -3.91 23.88 20.82
N ILE A 597 -4.84 24.43 20.03
CA ILE A 597 -4.60 25.02 18.71
C ILE A 597 -5.14 26.44 18.73
N SER A 598 -4.32 27.46 18.44
CA SER A 598 -4.77 28.86 18.53
C SER A 598 -5.85 29.22 17.50
N ARG A 599 -5.70 28.83 16.23
CA ARG A 599 -6.75 28.99 15.22
C ARG A 599 -6.78 27.80 14.25
N MET A 600 -7.97 27.30 13.94
CA MET A 600 -8.21 26.25 12.97
C MET A 600 -9.25 26.70 11.94
N VAL A 601 -9.00 26.48 10.66
CA VAL A 601 -9.92 26.73 9.55
C VAL A 601 -10.17 25.41 8.82
N VAL A 602 -11.42 24.99 8.69
CA VAL A 602 -11.82 23.70 8.11
C VAL A 602 -12.63 23.93 6.84
N ASN A 603 -11.97 23.85 5.69
CA ASN A 603 -12.55 24.09 4.36
C ASN A 603 -12.83 22.79 3.57
N SER A 604 -12.43 21.64 4.11
CA SER A 604 -12.67 20.31 3.53
C SER A 604 -13.05 19.33 4.64
N ASP A 605 -13.84 18.30 4.30
CA ASP A 605 -14.27 17.28 5.26
C ASP A 605 -13.06 16.72 6.02
N THR A 606 -13.14 16.67 7.34
CA THR A 606 -12.01 16.37 8.22
C THR A 606 -12.45 15.39 9.29
N LEU A 607 -11.67 14.33 9.49
CA LEU A 607 -11.80 13.41 10.62
C LEU A 607 -10.84 13.83 11.74
N PHE A 608 -11.32 14.06 12.96
CA PHE A 608 -10.52 14.23 14.16
C PHE A 608 -10.62 12.95 15.02
N GLY A 609 -9.61 12.09 14.92
CA GLY A 609 -9.50 10.83 15.66
C GLY A 609 -8.71 11.00 16.96
N GLN A 610 -9.29 10.64 18.10
CA GLN A 610 -8.60 10.54 19.38
C GLN A 610 -8.28 9.09 19.74
N ARG A 611 -7.15 8.85 20.41
CA ARG A 611 -6.69 7.49 20.76
C ARG A 611 -6.74 7.11 22.23
N VAL A 612 -6.81 8.07 23.16
CA VAL A 612 -6.69 7.81 24.61
C VAL A 612 -7.87 8.43 25.37
N ASP A 613 -8.35 7.72 26.40
CA ASP A 613 -9.36 8.20 27.35
C ASP A 613 -8.89 9.43 28.16
N GLY A 614 -9.78 10.38 28.43
CA GLY A 614 -9.55 11.59 29.22
C GLY A 614 -8.86 12.75 28.50
N GLN A 615 -8.81 12.73 27.17
CA GLN A 615 -8.14 13.77 26.37
C GLN A 615 -9.02 15.02 26.18
N GLN A 616 -8.40 16.21 26.26
CA GLN A 616 -9.03 17.47 25.87
C GLN A 616 -8.36 18.07 24.62
N ALA A 617 -9.17 18.48 23.65
CA ALA A 617 -8.77 19.33 22.53
C ALA A 617 -9.36 20.74 22.72
N THR A 618 -8.49 21.73 22.86
CA THR A 618 -8.87 23.15 22.95
C THR A 618 -8.48 23.84 21.65
N ILE A 619 -9.42 24.46 20.97
CA ILE A 619 -9.17 25.29 19.79
C ILE A 619 -9.59 26.71 20.16
N GLY A 620 -8.68 27.68 20.01
CA GLY A 620 -9.00 29.08 20.29
C GLY A 620 -10.08 29.57 19.34
N GLU A 621 -9.73 29.80 18.08
CA GLU A 621 -10.70 30.19 17.05
C GLU A 621 -10.92 29.04 16.05
N LEU A 622 -12.16 28.55 15.90
CA LEU A 622 -12.55 27.60 14.86
C LEU A 622 -13.39 28.29 13.78
N GLU A 623 -12.94 28.21 12.53
CA GLU A 623 -13.73 28.59 11.34
C GLU A 623 -14.12 27.31 10.58
N LEU A 624 -15.39 26.90 10.69
CA LEU A 624 -15.90 25.62 10.18
C LEU A 624 -16.73 25.84 8.91
N ASN A 625 -16.14 25.52 7.75
CA ASN A 625 -16.77 25.68 6.42
C ASN A 625 -17.10 24.34 5.74
N ALA A 626 -16.74 23.19 6.34
CA ALA A 626 -16.99 21.83 5.85
C ALA A 626 -17.35 20.87 7.01
N GLU A 627 -17.39 19.55 6.79
CA GLU A 627 -17.63 18.58 7.87
C GLU A 627 -16.37 18.40 8.75
N LEU A 628 -16.52 18.46 10.08
CA LEU A 628 -15.51 18.03 11.04
C LEU A 628 -16.10 16.90 11.88
N LEU A 629 -15.64 15.67 11.65
CA LEU A 629 -16.12 14.46 12.30
C LEU A 629 -15.16 14.00 13.40
N ILE A 630 -15.66 13.88 14.62
CA ILE A 630 -14.94 13.46 15.82
C ILE A 630 -15.18 11.97 16.11
N ARG A 631 -14.10 11.18 16.31
CA ARG A 631 -14.17 9.74 16.62
C ARG A 631 -13.09 9.28 17.60
N GLN A 632 -13.32 8.14 18.27
CA GLN A 632 -12.33 7.47 19.13
C GLN A 632 -11.79 6.22 18.43
N GLN A 633 -10.48 6.01 18.40
CA GLN A 633 -9.84 5.05 17.50
C GLN A 633 -9.38 3.74 18.17
N LEU A 634 -9.20 3.67 19.50
CA LEU A 634 -8.58 2.50 20.15
C LEU A 634 -9.24 2.00 21.45
N ASP A 635 -9.85 2.87 22.25
CA ASP A 635 -10.44 2.49 23.54
C ASP A 635 -11.94 2.85 23.56
N PRO A 636 -12.86 1.91 23.25
CA PRO A 636 -14.30 2.14 23.36
C PRO A 636 -14.67 2.46 24.81
N GLY A 637 -15.40 3.55 25.04
CA GLY A 637 -15.90 3.95 26.35
C GLY A 637 -15.08 5.02 27.09
N GLY A 638 -14.32 5.86 26.37
CA GLY A 638 -13.58 6.95 26.99
C GLY A 638 -14.31 8.30 27.00
N ASP A 639 -13.91 9.18 27.92
CA ASP A 639 -14.31 10.57 28.05
C ASP A 639 -13.36 11.46 27.23
N ALA A 640 -13.88 12.27 26.32
CA ALA A 640 -13.11 13.24 25.54
C ALA A 640 -13.78 14.62 25.58
N ALA A 641 -13.01 15.70 25.71
CA ALA A 641 -13.55 17.07 25.70
C ALA A 641 -13.06 17.87 24.50
N PHE A 642 -13.98 18.54 23.81
CA PHE A 642 -13.72 19.48 22.72
C PHE A 642 -14.21 20.86 23.13
N VAL A 643 -13.27 21.80 23.24
CA VAL A 643 -13.52 23.15 23.70
C VAL A 643 -13.09 24.13 22.63
N PHE A 644 -14.00 24.99 22.19
CA PHE A 644 -13.76 26.04 21.20
C PHE A 644 -13.91 27.39 21.90
N ASP A 645 -12.86 28.20 21.99
CA ASP A 645 -12.99 29.52 22.65
C ASP A 645 -13.87 30.48 21.81
N GLU A 646 -13.89 30.31 20.48
CA GLU A 646 -14.79 30.97 19.53
C GLU A 646 -15.04 30.05 18.32
N ILE A 647 -16.27 29.94 17.82
CA ILE A 647 -16.65 29.18 16.62
C ILE A 647 -17.39 30.06 15.61
N SER A 648 -17.08 29.88 14.32
CA SER A 648 -17.66 30.60 13.18
C SER A 648 -17.88 29.68 11.97
N GLY A 649 -18.67 30.13 10.99
CA GLY A 649 -18.85 29.44 9.70
C GLY A 649 -20.20 28.75 9.52
N ASN A 650 -20.31 27.82 8.56
CA ASN A 650 -21.57 27.18 8.17
C ASN A 650 -21.49 25.65 7.95
N GLY A 651 -20.37 25.04 8.33
CA GLY A 651 -20.12 23.61 8.20
C GLY A 651 -20.84 22.75 9.25
N MET A 652 -20.41 21.50 9.38
CA MET A 652 -21.03 20.52 10.28
C MET A 652 -20.00 19.93 11.24
N LEU A 653 -20.24 20.04 12.55
CA LEU A 653 -19.47 19.33 13.56
C LEU A 653 -20.21 18.04 13.92
N LYS A 654 -19.60 16.88 13.68
CA LYS A 654 -20.23 15.56 13.86
C LYS A 654 -19.52 14.73 14.92
N PHE A 655 -20.26 14.04 15.77
CA PHE A 655 -19.74 13.15 16.82
C PHE A 655 -20.21 11.70 16.60
N GLY A 656 -19.24 10.77 16.54
CA GLY A 656 -19.48 9.32 16.38
C GLY A 656 -19.93 8.92 14.97
N LEU A 657 -19.67 7.67 14.55
CA LEU A 657 -20.15 7.16 13.25
C LEU A 657 -20.46 5.65 13.18
N ASN A 658 -20.20 4.85 14.23
CA ASN A 658 -20.40 3.38 14.17
C ASN A 658 -20.66 2.72 15.55
N THR A 659 -20.75 1.37 15.56
CA THR A 659 -20.99 0.57 16.77
C THR A 659 -19.87 0.60 17.80
N GLN A 660 -18.68 1.12 17.48
CA GLN A 660 -17.57 1.26 18.42
C GLN A 660 -17.64 2.56 19.23
N ASP A 661 -18.41 3.55 18.76
CA ASP A 661 -18.58 4.85 19.44
C ASP A 661 -19.77 4.90 20.40
N ILE A 662 -20.49 3.78 20.57
CA ILE A 662 -21.75 3.71 21.33
C ILE A 662 -21.61 4.03 22.82
N ASP A 663 -20.43 3.77 23.38
CA ASP A 663 -20.14 3.93 24.81
C ASP A 663 -19.32 5.20 25.09
N ASN A 664 -18.97 6.00 24.07
CA ASN A 664 -18.09 7.15 24.22
C ASN A 664 -18.84 8.37 24.78
N HIS A 665 -18.14 9.17 25.59
CA HIS A 665 -18.65 10.44 26.09
C HIS A 665 -17.87 11.62 25.50
N TRP A 666 -18.59 12.52 24.86
CA TRP A 666 -18.07 13.71 24.20
C TRP A 666 -18.47 14.95 25.00
N GLY A 667 -17.56 15.48 25.80
CA GLY A 667 -17.68 16.82 26.34
C GLY A 667 -17.56 17.87 25.23
N PHE A 668 -18.52 18.78 25.15
CA PHE A 668 -18.57 19.84 24.16
C PHE A 668 -18.79 21.20 24.82
N ASP A 669 -17.96 22.16 24.41
CA ASP A 669 -18.03 23.56 24.80
C ASP A 669 -17.61 24.46 23.62
N ALA A 670 -18.34 25.55 23.42
CA ALA A 670 -18.08 26.54 22.38
C ALA A 670 -18.65 27.91 22.77
N ALA A 671 -18.04 29.00 22.33
CA ALA A 671 -18.66 30.32 22.30
C ALA A 671 -18.84 30.80 20.86
N ASP A 672 -19.97 31.45 20.59
CA ASP A 672 -20.26 32.19 19.34
C ASP A 672 -20.59 33.63 19.73
N THR A 673 -19.55 34.34 20.20
CA THR A 673 -19.69 35.70 20.74
C THR A 673 -20.07 36.68 19.64
N ASP A 674 -19.58 36.43 18.42
CA ASP A 674 -19.82 37.28 17.25
C ASP A 674 -21.10 36.91 16.46
N GLY A 675 -21.76 35.79 16.80
CA GLY A 675 -23.02 35.36 16.19
C GLY A 675 -22.87 34.96 14.73
N ASP A 676 -21.76 34.33 14.35
CA ASP A 676 -21.42 34.03 12.96
C ASP A 676 -21.34 32.51 12.65
N PHE A 677 -21.61 31.64 13.64
CA PHE A 677 -21.77 30.21 13.41
C PHE A 677 -23.22 29.84 13.07
N THR A 678 -23.45 29.54 11.79
CA THR A 678 -24.76 29.15 11.23
C THR A 678 -24.86 27.65 10.91
N GLY A 679 -23.84 26.88 11.30
CA GLY A 679 -23.69 25.47 10.98
C GLY A 679 -24.54 24.52 11.84
N SER A 680 -24.18 23.23 11.79
CA SER A 680 -24.87 22.18 12.53
C SER A 680 -23.93 21.43 13.48
N ILE A 681 -24.44 21.07 14.65
CA ILE A 681 -23.81 20.14 15.60
C ILE A 681 -24.61 18.84 15.54
N LEU A 682 -23.99 17.72 15.17
CA LEU A 682 -24.67 16.44 14.94
C LEU A 682 -24.09 15.33 15.83
N LEU A 683 -24.94 14.65 16.58
CA LEU A 683 -24.59 13.39 17.24
C LEU A 683 -25.12 12.19 16.43
N ASP A 684 -24.24 11.24 16.07
CA ASP A 684 -24.63 9.98 15.44
C ASP A 684 -24.67 8.81 16.45
N LYS A 685 -23.62 8.67 17.27
CA LYS A 685 -23.47 7.61 18.29
C LYS A 685 -22.68 8.11 19.51
N GLY A 686 -23.02 7.59 20.68
CA GLY A 686 -22.41 7.91 21.97
C GLY A 686 -23.22 8.91 22.80
N ILE A 687 -22.57 9.56 23.78
CA ILE A 687 -23.17 10.58 24.64
C ILE A 687 -22.51 11.93 24.36
N LEU A 688 -23.26 12.91 23.87
CA LEU A 688 -22.81 14.30 23.77
C LEU A 688 -23.18 15.05 25.05
N GLN A 689 -22.20 15.53 25.79
CA GLN A 689 -22.35 16.23 27.06
C GLN A 689 -21.95 17.69 26.91
N PHE A 690 -22.83 18.62 27.27
CA PHE A 690 -22.48 20.04 27.31
C PHE A 690 -21.81 20.36 28.65
N ILE A 691 -20.57 20.86 28.61
CA ILE A 691 -19.68 20.95 29.79
C ILE A 691 -19.41 22.38 30.28
N SER A 692 -19.71 23.42 29.50
CA SER A 692 -19.67 24.83 29.96
C SER A 692 -20.82 25.13 30.92
N SER A 693 -20.75 26.20 31.70
CA SER A 693 -21.88 26.65 32.52
C SER A 693 -23.05 27.17 31.68
N ASP A 694 -22.80 27.75 30.50
CA ASP A 694 -23.80 28.31 29.58
C ASP A 694 -23.26 28.21 28.14
N LEU A 695 -23.85 27.34 27.31
CA LEU A 695 -23.47 27.15 25.89
C LEU A 695 -24.45 27.92 24.99
N GLU A 696 -23.99 28.98 24.32
CA GLU A 696 -24.85 29.81 23.46
C GLU A 696 -24.41 29.72 21.99
N LEU A 697 -25.22 29.05 21.16
CA LEU A 697 -25.02 28.94 19.71
C LEU A 697 -26.31 29.37 18.99
N PRO A 698 -26.67 30.67 19.06
CA PRO A 698 -28.01 31.17 18.76
C PRO A 698 -28.44 31.00 17.30
N LEU A 699 -27.49 30.84 16.37
CA LEU A 699 -27.79 30.63 14.95
C LEU A 699 -27.57 29.18 14.47
N ALA A 700 -27.03 28.31 15.32
CA ALA A 700 -26.69 26.94 14.97
C ALA A 700 -27.85 25.95 15.14
N THR A 701 -27.79 24.84 14.41
CA THR A 701 -28.75 23.73 14.54
C THR A 701 -28.13 22.54 15.28
N LEU A 702 -28.74 22.10 16.38
CA LEU A 702 -28.40 20.84 17.04
C LEU A 702 -29.18 19.69 16.38
N GLN A 703 -28.50 18.58 16.10
CA GLN A 703 -29.06 17.43 15.40
C GLN A 703 -28.67 16.10 16.07
N ILE A 704 -29.52 15.09 15.95
CA ILE A 704 -29.22 13.71 16.36
C ILE A 704 -29.66 12.70 15.28
N LEU A 705 -28.83 11.70 14.97
CA LEU A 705 -29.05 10.70 13.90
C LEU A 705 -29.32 9.30 14.46
N ASN A 706 -30.11 8.48 13.74
CA ASN A 706 -30.29 7.03 13.98
C ASN A 706 -30.72 6.68 15.41
N VAL A 707 -31.96 7.07 15.73
CA VAL A 707 -32.60 7.01 17.03
C VAL A 707 -32.61 5.60 17.63
N ASP A 708 -31.62 5.32 18.47
CA ASP A 708 -31.52 4.13 19.31
C ASP A 708 -31.06 4.50 20.73
N ALA A 709 -30.95 3.50 21.62
CA ALA A 709 -30.55 3.72 23.01
C ALA A 709 -29.09 4.20 23.17
N ASN A 710 -28.32 4.19 22.08
CA ASN A 710 -26.87 4.42 22.07
C ASN A 710 -26.49 5.83 21.63
N SER A 711 -27.47 6.74 21.52
CA SER A 711 -27.28 8.13 21.09
C SER A 711 -27.98 9.03 22.12
N GLN A 712 -27.21 9.66 23.01
CA GLN A 712 -27.73 10.40 24.17
C GLN A 712 -27.18 11.83 24.24
N ILE A 713 -28.00 12.76 24.70
CA ILE A 713 -27.58 14.15 24.99
C ILE A 713 -27.65 14.36 26.51
N SER A 714 -26.56 14.83 27.09
CA SER A 714 -26.45 15.14 28.51
C SER A 714 -26.35 16.65 28.71
N LEU A 715 -27.46 17.25 29.17
CA LEU A 715 -27.60 18.67 29.51
C LEU A 715 -27.11 18.87 30.94
N VAL A 716 -25.79 18.87 31.16
CA VAL A 716 -25.25 19.15 32.51
C VAL A 716 -25.43 20.63 32.87
N SER A 717 -25.52 21.47 31.85
CA SER A 717 -25.72 22.93 31.89
C SER A 717 -26.75 23.39 30.87
N ASP A 718 -27.08 24.68 30.90
CA ASP A 718 -27.99 25.29 29.95
C ASP A 718 -27.33 25.47 28.59
N ALA A 719 -28.07 25.17 27.52
CA ALA A 719 -27.61 25.28 26.15
C ALA A 719 -28.68 25.93 25.25
N THR A 720 -28.26 26.81 24.35
CA THR A 720 -29.14 27.58 23.46
C THR A 720 -28.77 27.32 22.00
N PHE A 721 -29.77 26.99 21.18
CA PHE A 721 -29.63 26.73 19.73
C PHE A 721 -30.80 27.35 18.95
N LYS A 722 -30.60 27.65 17.66
CA LYS A 722 -31.67 28.09 16.76
C LYS A 722 -32.72 27.01 16.53
N ALA A 723 -32.26 25.77 16.43
CA ALA A 723 -33.11 24.64 16.08
C ALA A 723 -32.55 23.36 16.71
N PHE A 724 -33.45 22.48 17.14
CA PHE A 724 -33.11 21.12 17.51
C PHE A 724 -33.87 20.13 16.60
N GLN A 725 -33.15 19.19 16.02
CA GLN A 725 -33.67 18.25 15.02
C GLN A 725 -33.29 16.81 15.30
N GLU A 726 -34.22 15.89 15.08
CA GLU A 726 -33.98 14.46 15.00
C GLU A 726 -33.99 14.03 13.53
N LEU A 727 -32.95 13.34 13.09
CA LEU A 727 -32.76 12.83 11.74
C LEU A 727 -32.92 11.30 11.75
N ASN A 728 -33.90 10.81 11.00
CA ASN A 728 -34.20 9.39 10.88
C ASN A 728 -33.99 8.93 9.44
N ALA A 729 -32.96 8.11 9.22
CA ALA A 729 -32.74 7.46 7.93
C ALA A 729 -33.69 6.26 7.78
N ASN A 730 -34.55 6.28 6.76
CA ASN A 730 -35.38 5.15 6.38
C ASN A 730 -35.19 4.82 4.89
N ASN A 731 -35.78 3.72 4.43
CA ASN A 731 -35.67 3.28 3.02
C ASN A 731 -36.28 4.26 1.99
N LEU A 732 -36.86 5.40 2.42
CA LEU A 732 -37.45 6.44 1.57
C LEU A 732 -36.71 7.79 1.68
N GLY A 733 -35.65 7.89 2.50
CA GLY A 733 -34.85 9.10 2.70
C GLY A 733 -34.64 9.46 4.18
N VAL A 734 -34.11 10.66 4.43
CA VAL A 734 -33.95 11.21 5.78
C VAL A 734 -35.22 11.97 6.17
N VAL A 735 -35.87 11.56 7.24
CA VAL A 735 -36.99 12.28 7.85
C VAL A 735 -36.46 13.16 8.97
N THR A 736 -36.72 14.46 8.91
CA THR A 736 -36.34 15.44 9.93
C THR A 736 -37.55 15.77 10.80
N LEU A 737 -37.42 15.59 12.12
CA LEU A 737 -38.38 16.06 13.12
C LEU A 737 -37.74 17.23 13.87
N SER A 738 -38.33 18.43 13.78
CA SER A 738 -37.83 19.61 14.49
C SER A 738 -38.64 19.87 15.76
N VAL A 739 -37.94 20.26 16.83
CA VAL A 739 -38.58 20.73 18.07
C VAL A 739 -39.02 22.18 17.88
N ALA A 740 -40.19 22.50 18.43
CA ALA A 740 -40.69 23.87 18.41
C ALA A 740 -39.79 24.78 19.26
N PRO A 741 -39.76 26.09 19.01
CA PRO A 741 -39.09 27.04 19.89
C PRO A 741 -39.61 26.95 21.33
N GLY A 742 -38.71 27.07 22.30
CA GLY A 742 -38.99 26.98 23.73
C GLY A 742 -37.83 26.41 24.55
N THR A 743 -37.95 26.47 25.87
CA THR A 743 -36.98 25.89 26.82
C THR A 743 -37.47 24.54 27.33
N TYR A 744 -36.61 23.53 27.23
CA TYR A 744 -36.93 22.15 27.54
C TYR A 744 -35.95 21.56 28.56
N THR A 745 -36.47 20.93 29.61
CA THR A 745 -35.65 20.05 30.46
C THR A 745 -35.38 18.72 29.76
N ALA A 746 -34.41 17.95 30.26
CA ALA A 746 -34.19 16.57 29.81
C ALA A 746 -35.48 15.70 29.91
N ALA A 747 -36.34 15.94 30.90
CA ALA A 747 -37.61 15.23 31.05
C ALA A 747 -38.64 15.63 29.97
N ASP A 748 -38.67 16.91 29.58
CA ASP A 748 -39.56 17.42 28.53
C ASP A 748 -39.17 16.82 27.18
N LEU A 749 -37.88 16.81 26.85
CA LEU A 749 -37.37 16.21 25.61
C LEU A 749 -37.64 14.70 25.57
N ASN A 750 -37.35 13.97 26.65
CA ASN A 750 -37.68 12.54 26.74
C ASN A 750 -39.18 12.27 26.51
N THR A 751 -40.06 13.12 27.04
CA THR A 751 -41.50 13.01 26.81
C THR A 751 -41.86 13.30 25.35
N LEU A 752 -41.32 14.37 24.77
CA LEU A 752 -41.57 14.78 23.38
C LEU A 752 -41.19 13.69 22.38
N PHE A 753 -40.07 13.01 22.63
CA PHE A 753 -39.54 11.96 21.76
C PHE A 753 -39.91 10.53 22.17
N GLY A 754 -40.71 10.36 23.24
CA GLY A 754 -41.18 9.05 23.69
C GLY A 754 -40.08 8.13 24.26
N THR A 755 -39.07 8.69 24.92
CA THR A 755 -37.95 7.95 25.52
C THR A 755 -37.83 8.17 27.02
N THR A 756 -37.09 7.31 27.72
CA THR A 756 -36.95 7.39 29.20
C THR A 756 -35.58 7.85 29.68
N SER A 757 -34.56 7.84 28.81
CA SER A 757 -33.17 8.08 29.22
C SER A 757 -32.26 8.63 28.11
N ARG A 758 -32.81 9.11 26.98
CA ARG A 758 -31.97 9.66 25.89
C ARG A 758 -31.44 11.05 26.20
N PHE A 759 -32.22 11.82 26.95
CA PHE A 759 -31.82 13.11 27.47
C PHE A 759 -31.59 12.99 28.97
N THR A 760 -30.45 13.47 29.46
CA THR A 760 -30.08 13.40 30.88
C THR A 760 -29.50 14.74 31.34
N GLY A 761 -29.27 14.89 32.65
CA GLY A 761 -28.72 16.11 33.23
C GLY A 761 -29.76 17.05 33.85
N SER A 762 -29.28 18.14 34.46
CA SER A 762 -30.08 19.11 35.20
C SER A 762 -30.27 20.46 34.51
N GLY A 763 -29.55 20.70 33.41
CA GLY A 763 -29.70 21.90 32.59
C GLY A 763 -30.89 21.83 31.63
N THR A 764 -31.04 22.89 30.85
CA THR A 764 -32.11 23.08 29.88
C THR A 764 -31.58 23.30 28.46
N LEU A 765 -32.37 22.90 27.47
CA LEU A 765 -32.13 23.21 26.07
C LEU A 765 -33.14 24.27 25.63
N THR A 766 -32.66 25.46 25.28
CA THR A 766 -33.47 26.53 24.72
C THR A 766 -33.36 26.53 23.20
N VAL A 767 -34.49 26.35 22.52
CA VAL A 767 -34.61 26.47 21.07
C VAL A 767 -35.19 27.85 20.76
N LEU A 768 -34.41 28.71 20.09
CA LEU A 768 -34.81 30.10 19.82
C LEU A 768 -35.91 30.21 18.76
N ILE A 769 -36.68 31.29 18.83
CA ILE A 769 -37.59 31.66 17.74
C ILE A 769 -36.74 32.36 16.67
N PRO A 770 -36.71 31.89 15.41
CA PRO A 770 -35.91 32.56 14.39
C PRO A 770 -36.34 34.02 14.21
N GLY A 771 -35.46 34.97 14.49
CA GLY A 771 -35.74 36.40 14.42
C GLY A 771 -36.07 37.08 15.75
N ASP A 772 -36.16 36.34 16.85
CA ASP A 772 -36.22 36.82 18.24
C ASP A 772 -34.77 37.10 18.69
N PHE A 773 -34.34 38.34 18.53
CA PHE A 773 -32.97 38.77 18.72
C PHE A 773 -32.71 39.31 20.12
N ASP A 774 -33.73 39.74 20.85
CA ASP A 774 -33.58 40.14 22.26
C ASP A 774 -33.94 39.01 23.26
N GLY A 775 -34.42 37.87 22.75
CA GLY A 775 -34.60 36.64 23.49
C GLY A 775 -35.78 36.68 24.45
N ASP A 776 -36.74 37.59 24.24
CA ASP A 776 -37.89 37.79 25.13
C ASP A 776 -39.09 36.88 24.83
N GLY A 777 -38.96 36.07 23.76
CA GLY A 777 -39.90 35.04 23.38
C GLY A 777 -40.95 35.50 22.38
N ASP A 778 -40.83 36.68 21.78
CA ASP A 778 -41.56 37.08 20.57
C ASP A 778 -40.65 37.61 19.46
N VAL A 779 -41.23 38.01 18.31
CA VAL A 779 -40.47 38.58 17.19
C VAL A 779 -41.15 39.88 16.79
N ASP A 780 -40.64 40.99 17.28
CA ASP A 780 -41.26 42.29 17.19
C ASP A 780 -40.28 43.41 16.77
N GLY A 781 -40.65 44.68 16.98
CA GLY A 781 -39.81 45.81 16.57
C GLY A 781 -38.55 45.99 17.41
N ALA A 782 -38.52 45.47 18.64
CA ALA A 782 -37.37 45.45 19.52
C ALA A 782 -36.30 44.51 18.96
N ASP A 783 -36.68 43.34 18.47
CA ASP A 783 -35.77 42.40 17.80
C ASP A 783 -35.15 42.99 16.54
N PHE A 784 -35.93 43.76 15.77
CA PHE A 784 -35.38 44.44 14.60
C PHE A 784 -34.28 45.44 14.98
N LEU A 785 -34.45 46.13 16.11
CA LEU A 785 -33.46 47.09 16.60
C LEU A 785 -32.25 46.38 17.18
N GLU A 786 -32.44 45.24 17.82
CA GLU A 786 -31.35 44.43 18.36
C GLU A 786 -30.54 43.78 17.23
N TRP A 787 -31.23 43.26 16.21
CA TRP A 787 -30.62 42.88 14.94
C TRP A 787 -29.79 44.00 14.34
N GLN A 788 -30.33 45.22 14.20
CA GLN A 788 -29.59 46.34 13.63
C GLN A 788 -28.33 46.72 14.41
N ARG A 789 -28.29 46.43 15.72
CA ARG A 789 -27.18 46.80 16.61
C ARG A 789 -26.13 45.72 16.69
N ASN A 790 -26.54 44.45 16.71
CA ASN A 790 -25.66 43.33 17.09
C ASN A 790 -25.50 42.27 15.99
N ASP A 791 -26.55 41.90 15.24
CA ASP A 791 -26.44 40.89 14.17
C ASP A 791 -26.15 41.53 12.80
N GLY A 792 -27.05 42.38 12.31
CA GLY A 792 -26.89 43.15 11.07
C GLY A 792 -26.81 42.30 9.78
N THR A 793 -26.99 40.97 9.87
CA THR A 793 -26.80 40.06 8.75
C THR A 793 -28.03 39.98 7.85
N PRO A 794 -27.87 39.74 6.53
CA PRO A 794 -29.01 39.52 5.63
C PRO A 794 -29.86 38.30 6.01
N ALA A 795 -29.24 37.27 6.60
CA ALA A 795 -29.93 36.08 7.09
C ALA A 795 -30.78 36.39 8.32
N GLY A 796 -30.25 37.18 9.26
CA GLY A 796 -30.99 37.67 10.41
C GLY A 796 -32.19 38.53 10.01
N LEU A 797 -32.02 39.41 9.03
CA LEU A 797 -33.13 40.19 8.47
C LEU A 797 -34.22 39.29 7.88
N ALA A 798 -33.86 38.25 7.14
CA ALA A 798 -34.82 37.31 6.55
C ALA A 798 -35.55 36.49 7.63
N ALA A 799 -34.84 36.08 8.69
CA ALA A 799 -35.41 35.37 9.82
C ALA A 799 -36.44 36.24 10.56
N TRP A 800 -36.11 37.50 10.86
CA TRP A 800 -37.05 38.45 11.46
C TRP A 800 -38.25 38.73 10.55
N GLN A 801 -38.03 39.00 9.26
CA GLN A 801 -39.12 39.24 8.31
C GLN A 801 -40.09 38.06 8.20
N SER A 802 -39.56 36.83 8.28
CA SER A 802 -40.36 35.61 8.19
C SER A 802 -41.15 35.31 9.46
N ASN A 803 -40.77 35.88 10.61
CA ASN A 803 -41.36 35.54 11.90
C ASN A 803 -41.94 36.75 12.65
N TYR A 804 -41.87 37.96 12.08
CA TYR A 804 -42.44 39.17 12.68
C TYR A 804 -43.92 39.01 13.04
N GLY A 805 -44.23 39.21 14.32
CA GLY A 805 -45.54 38.96 14.93
C GLY A 805 -45.75 37.53 15.42
N ALA A 806 -44.70 36.71 15.53
CA ALA A 806 -44.75 35.42 16.22
C ALA A 806 -45.11 35.65 17.71
N PRO A 807 -46.09 34.91 18.28
CA PRO A 807 -46.60 35.17 19.62
C PRO A 807 -45.68 34.65 20.73
N GLN A 808 -45.60 35.37 21.85
CA GLN A 808 -45.09 34.88 23.13
C GLN A 808 -45.73 33.54 23.51
N LEU A 809 -44.94 32.46 23.52
CA LEU A 809 -45.39 31.15 23.97
C LEU A 809 -45.34 31.10 25.51
N LEU A 810 -46.46 31.44 26.15
CA LEU A 810 -46.66 31.14 27.57
C LEU A 810 -46.55 29.63 27.80
N ALA A 811 -45.55 29.22 28.59
CA ALA A 811 -45.31 27.83 28.97
C ALA A 811 -46.60 27.16 29.50
N ALA A 812 -47.12 26.19 28.75
CA ALA A 812 -48.18 25.33 29.23
C ALA A 812 -47.60 24.37 30.28
N SER A 813 -47.72 24.71 31.55
CA SER A 813 -47.42 23.79 32.64
C SER A 813 -48.40 22.60 32.57
N ALA A 814 -47.98 21.50 31.96
CA ALA A 814 -48.66 20.21 32.07
C ALA A 814 -48.37 19.61 33.45
N ALA A 815 -48.89 20.25 34.51
CA ALA A 815 -49.01 19.60 35.80
C ALA A 815 -50.01 18.45 35.63
N THR A 816 -49.53 17.22 35.79
CA THR A 816 -50.38 16.03 35.87
C THR A 816 -51.36 16.20 37.03
N VAL A 817 -52.61 16.52 36.69
CA VAL A 817 -53.72 16.53 37.63
C VAL A 817 -53.95 15.07 38.05
N PRO A 818 -53.78 14.70 39.33
CA PRO A 818 -54.11 13.36 39.78
C PRO A 818 -55.62 13.17 39.63
N GLU A 819 -56.05 12.16 38.87
CA GLU A 819 -57.46 11.76 38.88
C GLU A 819 -57.86 11.39 40.32
N PRO A 820 -58.87 12.05 40.92
CA PRO A 820 -59.43 11.55 42.16
C PRO A 820 -60.17 10.25 41.83
N SER A 821 -59.68 9.15 42.40
CA SER A 821 -60.34 7.84 42.42
C SER A 821 -61.87 7.99 42.52
N ALA A 822 -62.60 7.21 41.72
CA ALA A 822 -64.07 7.24 41.57
C ALA A 822 -64.88 7.13 42.89
N ILE A 823 -64.21 7.00 44.04
CA ILE A 823 -64.74 7.05 45.40
C ILE A 823 -65.05 8.49 45.86
N LEU A 824 -64.39 9.53 45.33
CA LEU A 824 -64.60 10.94 45.74
C LEU A 824 -65.84 11.62 45.11
N LEU A 825 -66.26 11.20 43.91
CA LEU A 825 -67.46 11.71 43.24
C LEU A 825 -68.78 11.18 43.85
N ILE A 826 -68.75 10.07 44.59
CA ILE A 826 -69.92 9.54 45.31
C ILE A 826 -70.12 10.23 46.67
N VAL A 827 -69.05 10.79 47.25
CA VAL A 827 -69.10 11.50 48.55
C VAL A 827 -69.49 12.99 48.40
N PHE A 828 -69.16 13.63 47.27
CA PHE A 828 -69.59 15.01 46.98
C PHE A 828 -71.01 15.12 46.38
N GLY A 829 -71.52 14.06 45.73
CA GLY A 829 -72.89 14.02 45.20
C GLY A 829 -73.99 13.92 46.28
N THR A 830 -73.64 13.51 47.51
CA THR A 830 -74.60 13.32 48.61
C THR A 830 -74.59 14.46 49.65
N SER A 831 -73.65 15.41 49.55
CA SER A 831 -73.48 16.52 50.51
C SER A 831 -73.98 17.89 50.02
N LEU A 832 -74.41 18.01 48.75
CA LEU A 832 -75.00 19.25 48.19
C LEU A 832 -76.54 19.27 48.15
N LEU A 833 -77.22 18.24 48.67
CA LEU A 833 -78.69 18.20 48.78
C LEU A 833 -79.23 18.56 50.19
N VAL A 834 -78.36 18.94 51.14
CA VAL A 834 -78.77 19.27 52.52
C VAL A 834 -78.05 20.51 53.06
N ASN A 835 -78.35 21.69 52.52
CA ASN A 835 -78.42 22.96 53.27
C ASN A 835 -78.75 24.10 52.31
N ARG A 836 -80.01 24.57 52.31
CA ARG A 836 -80.40 25.87 52.89
C ARG A 836 -79.62 27.03 52.25
N GLY A 837 -80.24 27.86 51.40
CA GLY A 837 -81.47 28.58 51.69
C GLY A 837 -81.14 29.94 52.30
N TYR A 838 -81.69 31.00 51.68
CA TYR A 838 -81.92 32.36 52.16
C TYR A 838 -81.22 33.53 51.43
N LYS A 839 -82.11 34.34 50.81
CA LYS A 839 -82.13 35.81 50.60
C LYS A 839 -81.34 36.36 49.40
N ASN A 840 -81.96 36.87 48.33
CA ASN A 840 -82.97 37.93 48.09
C ASN A 840 -82.39 39.36 47.90
N PHE A 841 -82.85 39.97 46.79
CA PHE A 841 -82.87 41.40 46.39
C PHE A 841 -81.51 42.00 45.98
N THR A 842 -81.37 42.72 44.85
CA THR A 842 -82.27 43.72 44.23
C THR A 842 -81.96 43.90 42.72
N ARG A 843 -82.85 44.60 42.03
CA ARG A 843 -83.08 44.69 40.58
C ARG A 843 -82.56 46.03 40.00
N GLU A 844 -82.59 46.11 38.66
CA GLU A 844 -82.61 47.31 37.78
C GLU A 844 -81.29 47.68 37.07
N THR A 845 -81.26 48.20 35.85
CA THR A 845 -81.91 47.94 34.53
C THR A 845 -81.26 48.94 33.56
N HIS A 846 -81.31 48.64 32.26
CA HIS A 846 -81.21 49.58 31.12
C HIS A 846 -79.83 50.18 30.81
N LEU A 847 -79.43 50.46 29.56
CA LEU A 847 -79.81 50.13 28.17
C LEU A 847 -78.78 50.89 27.31
N HIS A 848 -78.76 50.57 26.00
CA HIS A 848 -78.31 51.42 24.88
C HIS A 848 -76.79 51.51 24.60
N GLU A 849 -76.32 51.52 23.36
CA GLU A 849 -76.89 51.26 22.02
C GLU A 849 -75.75 51.45 20.99
N THR A 850 -76.07 51.19 19.72
CA THR A 850 -75.38 51.55 18.46
C THR A 850 -74.41 50.49 17.92
N HIS A 851 -74.82 49.66 16.93
CA HIS A 851 -74.99 49.96 15.48
C HIS A 851 -73.68 50.56 14.92
N LEU A 852 -72.93 49.93 14.01
CA LEU A 852 -73.26 49.09 12.85
C LEU A 852 -72.10 48.16 12.53
#